data_AF-A0A821VGA3-F1
#
_entry.id   AF-A0A821VGA3-F1
#
_cell.length_a   1.000
_cell.length_b   1.000
_cell.length_c   1.000
_cell.angle_alpha   90.00
_cell.angle_beta   90.00
_cell.angle_gamma   90.00
#
_symmetry.space_group_name_H-M   'P 1'
#
loop_
_entity.id
_entity.type
_entity.pdbx_description
1 polymer ?
#
loop_
_entity_poly.entity_id
_entity_poly.type
_entity_poly.pdbx_seq_one_letter_code
_entity_poly.pdbx_strand_id
1 'polypeptide(L)'
;MLAVALVVVCQLVVTSTVDHHYVFIGPYYNISNIIENINQNSDFSDTLEYYSVNEYYRIKREAHSLIGPFDLTKLFKRKQKAKEMLHPSASSLHSSEVLSERQLAFAFTDTIKPNSMSVLNSKADPISPSTEPSSEINTLNKEKVTDDKIKGTTALSVITPKPYTENRKVNNVGKRKTKSSTEAPVKKVKSKKKVSRKSKSVENKNDPQNRLIVKKKTENETVWPMKYAAIVEGDIVLGGLMMVHGRATGSEGMTSAARCGPLMAQGGVQALETMLFALDEAVRAGLPPPGVRLGALVLDDCDSDTRGLEMALDFIKGSISNIDDEEYACNASAVRKVISGVVGAASSVTSVQVANLLRLFKIPQVSFFSTSPELSNKARFEYFTRTIPSDLHQVKAMVEIVKILGWRYVSIIYEESNYGIKAFEELETLLARNDICIAVKERLAKDSGAADEKGYDDIVERLLSRPRARGVIVFGSDQEVAGVMAAVQRKKAENIFGWVGSDGWSARALVAAGNEPVVEGTISVQPQANPVIGFKEYFLSLTPENNARNPWFVEFWEEQFRCRYPGAPRTPYNTNYKPCTGREKLSTENTEFEAQLQFVADAVWAFVFAIRDMHKDLCGGRPGLCEAMRPVNGPTLLRYLRQVQFTGLSGDEFHFDQYGDGPARYNILHFKQVSPRVYRWLKVGNYLDGELELIMDEIQFKWDERKPPESVCSAECELGQAKQYVEGESCCWHCFNCTQYEIRSPYSETACVECPRGTLPDLMRTRCAQIPELYLQASSPAAIGAMAFSAFGILLTILIVILWVLRSSTPVVRASGRELSFVLLTGILMCYLVTFALVLRPTDFLCSLQRFSTGFCFTVVYAALLTKTNRIARIFAASKHSARRPCLISPKSQLLICSILVSIQVVIVVVWQLASPARAIHHYPTREDNMLVCDSYVDASYTIAFFYPVVLIVVCTVYAVLTRKIPEAFNESKYIGFTMYTTCVIWLAFVPLYFGTASHVPLRVTSMAVTISLSASVTLACLFAPKMYIILIHPERNVRANMMTSKWRGSHGRGAAPGAVCAALVGAAPLPRPATTPSTDFSTIDAERSTSTDRQVQTDDLNPSPNNQERNGLCLDANKLAEIAGGLPA
;
A
#
# COMPACT_ATOMS: atom_id res chain seq x y z
N MET A 1 25.35 66.87 -14.58
CA MET A 1 26.35 65.87 -15.02
C MET A 1 26.89 65.08 -13.83
N LEU A 2 28.14 65.24 -13.36
CA LEU A 2 28.72 64.33 -12.34
C LEU A 2 27.86 64.23 -11.06
N ALA A 3 27.43 65.37 -10.51
CA ALA A 3 26.53 65.41 -9.35
C ALA A 3 25.14 64.79 -9.64
N VAL A 4 24.68 64.80 -10.89
CA VAL A 4 23.40 64.16 -11.29
C VAL A 4 23.58 62.65 -11.41
N ALA A 5 24.71 62.16 -11.92
CA ALA A 5 25.03 60.73 -11.91
C ALA A 5 25.18 60.20 -10.48
N LEU A 6 25.86 60.95 -9.59
CA LEU A 6 25.94 60.63 -8.17
C LEU A 6 24.59 60.70 -7.47
N VAL A 7 23.75 61.71 -7.75
CA VAL A 7 22.38 61.78 -7.21
C VAL A 7 21.51 60.63 -7.71
N VAL A 8 21.57 60.26 -8.99
CA VAL A 8 20.81 59.12 -9.54
C VAL A 8 21.30 57.78 -8.95
N VAL A 9 22.61 57.58 -8.80
CA VAL A 9 23.15 56.37 -8.15
C VAL A 9 22.77 56.33 -6.67
N CYS A 10 22.90 57.45 -5.94
CA CYS A 10 22.45 57.53 -4.55
C CYS A 10 20.93 57.35 -4.40
N GLN A 11 20.11 57.91 -5.31
CA GLN A 11 18.66 57.71 -5.28
C GLN A 11 18.29 56.26 -5.54
N LEU A 12 18.87 55.61 -6.55
CA LEU A 12 18.63 54.19 -6.84
C LEU A 12 19.06 53.27 -5.69
N VAL A 13 20.21 53.55 -5.06
CA VAL A 13 20.66 52.80 -3.87
C VAL A 13 19.75 53.06 -2.68
N VAL A 14 19.38 54.31 -2.40
CA VAL A 14 18.52 54.66 -1.26
C VAL A 14 17.11 54.08 -1.42
N THR A 15 16.45 54.22 -2.58
CA THR A 15 15.13 53.61 -2.80
C THR A 15 15.19 52.09 -2.64
N SER A 16 16.21 51.43 -3.21
CA SER A 16 16.39 49.98 -3.08
C SER A 16 16.71 49.51 -1.65
N THR A 17 17.01 50.42 -0.71
CA THR A 17 17.17 50.10 0.72
C THR A 17 15.96 50.46 1.59
N VAL A 18 15.03 51.27 1.08
CA VAL A 18 13.86 51.76 1.86
C VAL A 18 12.65 50.84 1.73
N ASP A 19 12.48 50.15 0.60
CA ASP A 19 11.31 49.28 0.37
C ASP A 19 11.31 47.95 1.16
N HIS A 20 12.34 47.67 1.97
CA HIS A 20 12.50 46.41 2.69
C HIS A 20 11.61 46.23 3.93
N HIS A 21 10.56 47.05 4.09
CA HIS A 21 9.57 46.97 5.17
C HIS A 21 8.10 46.88 4.70
N TYR A 22 7.86 46.34 3.50
CA TYR A 22 6.52 45.84 3.12
C TYR A 22 6.51 44.32 2.94
N VAL A 23 5.70 43.63 3.75
CA VAL A 23 5.46 42.19 3.64
C VAL A 23 4.51 41.95 2.46
N PHE A 24 5.03 41.32 1.40
CA PHE A 24 4.22 40.89 0.27
C PHE A 24 3.59 39.52 0.56
N ILE A 25 2.27 39.51 0.74
CA ILE A 25 1.45 38.31 0.51
C ILE A 25 1.29 38.16 -1.01
N GLY A 26 1.52 36.95 -1.54
CA GLY A 26 1.55 36.69 -2.98
C GLY A 26 0.20 36.82 -3.68
N PRO A 27 0.15 37.30 -4.95
CA PRO A 27 -1.10 37.48 -5.69
C PRO A 27 -1.36 36.39 -6.76
N TYR A 28 -2.63 36.33 -7.21
CA TYR A 28 -3.18 35.61 -8.37
C TYR A 28 -3.27 34.08 -8.36
N TYR A 29 -4.51 33.61 -8.16
CA TYR A 29 -5.12 32.62 -9.05
C TYR A 29 -6.40 33.20 -9.67
N ASN A 30 -6.84 32.64 -10.80
CA ASN A 30 -7.75 33.29 -11.73
C ASN A 30 -9.24 32.96 -11.50
N ILE A 31 -9.96 33.80 -10.74
CA ILE A 31 -11.40 33.64 -10.49
C ILE A 31 -12.21 34.29 -11.61
N SER A 32 -12.42 33.55 -12.71
CA SER A 32 -13.32 33.97 -13.81
C SER A 32 -14.21 32.85 -14.37
N ASN A 33 -13.90 31.56 -14.10
CA ASN A 33 -14.65 30.42 -14.65
C ASN A 33 -15.60 29.73 -13.64
N ILE A 34 -15.87 30.34 -12.48
CA ILE A 34 -16.72 29.74 -11.43
C ILE A 34 -18.10 30.43 -11.32
N ILE A 35 -18.23 31.66 -11.80
CA ILE A 35 -19.45 32.48 -11.65
C ILE A 35 -20.59 32.04 -12.60
N GLU A 36 -20.29 31.29 -13.66
CA GLU A 36 -21.27 30.93 -14.70
C GLU A 36 -22.02 29.61 -14.44
N ASN A 37 -21.64 28.82 -13.42
CA ASN A 37 -22.22 27.50 -13.12
C ASN A 37 -22.93 27.40 -11.75
N ILE A 38 -23.02 28.48 -10.98
CA ILE A 38 -23.82 28.53 -9.73
C ILE A 38 -25.04 29.43 -9.96
N ASN A 39 -25.95 28.97 -10.83
CA ASN A 39 -27.19 29.69 -11.12
C ASN A 39 -28.35 28.74 -11.54
N GLN A 40 -28.54 27.65 -10.79
CA GLN A 40 -29.74 26.80 -10.89
C GLN A 40 -30.09 26.18 -9.53
N ASN A 41 -31.41 26.14 -9.27
CA ASN A 41 -32.11 25.50 -8.15
C ASN A 41 -31.81 26.02 -6.74
N SER A 42 -32.72 26.86 -6.25
CA SER A 42 -32.99 27.04 -4.82
C SER A 42 -33.61 25.78 -4.22
N ASP A 43 -33.12 25.33 -3.06
CA ASP A 43 -33.92 25.05 -1.85
C ASP A 43 -33.10 24.26 -0.82
N PHE A 44 -32.58 24.95 0.20
CA PHE A 44 -32.97 24.70 1.59
C PHE A 44 -32.47 25.82 2.52
N SER A 45 -33.24 26.12 3.57
CA SER A 45 -32.87 27.09 4.61
C SER A 45 -32.52 26.36 5.92
N ASP A 46 -32.14 27.14 6.94
CA ASP A 46 -32.25 26.79 8.36
C ASP A 46 -31.32 25.70 8.93
N THR A 47 -29.99 25.92 8.90
CA THR A 47 -29.09 25.43 10.00
C THR A 47 -27.71 26.12 10.09
N LEU A 48 -27.63 27.47 10.16
CA LEU A 48 -26.32 28.13 10.42
C LEU A 48 -26.33 29.48 11.18
N GLU A 49 -27.44 29.87 11.82
CA GLU A 49 -27.54 31.14 12.57
C GLU A 49 -27.09 31.04 14.05
N TYR A 50 -25.94 30.41 14.34
CA TYR A 50 -25.44 30.31 15.73
C TYR A 50 -23.92 30.42 15.96
N TYR A 51 -23.09 30.50 14.91
CA TYR A 51 -21.62 30.35 15.09
C TYR A 51 -20.72 31.35 14.34
N SER A 52 -21.19 32.57 14.04
CA SER A 52 -20.40 33.60 13.30
C SER A 52 -20.22 34.97 13.99
N VAL A 53 -20.93 35.27 15.09
CA VAL A 53 -21.04 36.65 15.61
C VAL A 53 -20.02 37.01 16.71
N ASN A 54 -19.55 36.05 17.52
CA ASN A 54 -18.73 36.36 18.71
C ASN A 54 -17.22 36.53 18.44
N GLU A 55 -16.61 35.78 17.52
CA GLU A 55 -15.15 35.78 17.34
C GLU A 55 -14.63 37.12 16.78
N TYR A 56 -15.40 37.72 15.85
CA TYR A 56 -15.06 38.96 15.14
C TYR A 56 -14.91 40.17 16.07
N TYR A 57 -15.66 40.22 17.17
CA TYR A 57 -15.63 41.34 18.11
C TYR A 57 -14.55 41.23 19.21
N ARG A 58 -13.89 40.07 19.37
CA ARG A 58 -12.81 39.90 20.35
C ARG A 58 -11.47 40.42 19.82
N ILE A 59 -11.08 40.01 18.61
CA ILE A 59 -9.77 40.36 18.01
C ILE A 59 -9.67 41.87 17.71
N LYS A 60 -10.79 42.54 17.40
CA LYS A 60 -10.84 43.98 17.11
C LYS A 60 -10.49 44.90 18.30
N ARG A 61 -10.23 44.35 19.51
CA ARG A 61 -10.01 45.15 20.73
C ARG A 61 -8.56 45.24 21.22
N GLU A 62 -7.64 44.39 20.72
CA GLU A 62 -6.23 44.38 21.19
C GLU A 62 -5.25 45.08 20.22
N ALA A 63 -5.63 45.31 18.97
CA ALA A 63 -4.77 45.91 17.93
C ALA A 63 -4.60 47.44 18.02
N HIS A 64 -4.81 48.07 19.18
CA HIS A 64 -4.83 49.54 19.33
C HIS A 64 -4.13 50.07 20.60
N SER A 65 -2.97 49.48 20.93
CA SER A 65 -2.03 50.02 21.93
C SER A 65 -0.58 49.72 21.54
N LEU A 66 0.34 50.60 21.93
CA LEU A 66 1.81 50.52 21.77
C LEU A 66 2.42 50.85 20.38
N ILE A 67 2.43 52.14 20.04
CA ILE A 67 3.61 52.77 19.42
C ILE A 67 4.11 53.86 20.38
N GLY A 68 5.37 53.76 20.84
CA GLY A 68 6.01 54.70 21.76
C GLY A 68 7.53 54.43 21.81
N PRO A 69 8.39 55.46 21.81
CA PRO A 69 9.80 55.30 21.38
C PRO A 69 10.78 55.03 22.52
N PHE A 70 11.93 54.40 22.21
CA PHE A 70 13.13 54.46 23.05
C PHE A 70 14.45 54.48 22.25
N ASP A 71 15.48 55.08 22.86
CA ASP A 71 16.71 55.58 22.22
C ASP A 71 17.92 54.61 22.36
N LEU A 72 18.67 54.44 21.27
CA LEU A 72 19.83 53.54 21.17
C LEU A 72 21.13 54.08 21.81
N THR A 73 21.19 55.36 22.18
CA THR A 73 22.46 56.11 22.36
C THR A 73 23.20 55.85 23.69
N LYS A 74 22.90 54.77 24.43
CA LYS A 74 23.42 54.56 25.81
C LYS A 74 24.17 53.26 26.13
N LEU A 75 24.15 52.23 25.27
CA LEU A 75 24.73 50.91 25.61
C LEU A 75 26.15 50.62 25.09
N PHE A 76 26.72 51.48 24.24
CA PHE A 76 28.14 51.38 23.81
C PHE A 76 29.08 52.33 24.56
N LYS A 77 29.11 52.25 25.91
CA LYS A 77 30.05 53.09 26.69
C LYS A 77 30.56 52.53 28.04
N ARG A 78 31.04 51.27 28.07
CA ARG A 78 32.21 50.81 28.88
C ARG A 78 32.53 49.32 28.66
N LYS A 79 33.61 49.03 27.91
CA LYS A 79 34.48 47.86 28.17
C LYS A 79 35.56 48.32 29.16
N GLN A 80 35.69 47.70 30.34
CA GLN A 80 36.99 47.53 31.03
C GLN A 80 36.87 46.77 32.35
N LYS A 81 37.91 45.96 32.64
CA LYS A 81 38.21 45.21 33.88
C LYS A 81 37.23 44.04 34.18
N ALA A 82 37.66 42.79 34.42
CA ALA A 82 38.71 42.22 35.31
C ALA A 82 38.19 42.06 36.76
N LYS A 83 38.53 41.04 37.58
CA LYS A 83 39.43 39.86 37.44
C LYS A 83 39.36 39.03 38.75
N GLU A 84 39.81 37.76 38.73
CA GLU A 84 39.98 36.86 39.91
C GLU A 84 38.67 36.38 40.62
N MET A 85 38.52 35.08 40.98
CA MET A 85 39.01 34.35 42.18
C MET A 85 38.54 34.99 43.52
N LEU A 86 37.94 34.29 44.49
CA LEU A 86 38.31 32.99 45.09
C LEU A 86 37.13 32.16 45.70
N HIS A 87 37.46 30.93 46.13
CA HIS A 87 36.73 29.98 47.02
C HIS A 87 36.63 30.47 48.51
N PRO A 88 36.04 29.73 49.50
CA PRO A 88 35.47 28.36 49.55
C PRO A 88 33.97 28.34 50.01
N SER A 89 33.27 27.26 50.41
CA SER A 89 33.68 25.93 50.92
C SER A 89 32.66 24.78 50.71
N ALA A 90 33.17 23.55 50.92
CA ALA A 90 32.54 22.21 51.03
C ALA A 90 31.15 22.14 51.73
N SER A 91 30.35 21.07 51.59
CA SER A 91 30.72 19.63 51.54
C SER A 91 29.73 18.71 50.79
N SER A 92 30.19 17.86 49.85
CA SER A 92 30.38 16.37 49.96
C SER A 92 29.10 15.51 49.88
N LEU A 93 28.99 14.34 49.21
CA LEU A 93 29.81 13.49 48.29
C LEU A 93 28.82 12.40 47.74
N HIS A 94 28.96 11.58 46.69
CA HIS A 94 29.95 11.17 45.67
C HIS A 94 29.15 10.99 44.32
N SER A 95 29.68 11.16 43.09
CA SER A 95 30.64 10.36 42.27
C SER A 95 30.07 9.04 41.71
N SER A 96 29.94 8.82 40.38
CA SER A 96 30.92 8.77 39.24
C SER A 96 31.61 7.39 39.14
N GLU A 97 32.09 6.83 38.00
CA GLU A 97 32.58 7.33 36.69
C GLU A 97 32.15 6.38 35.52
N VAL A 98 31.87 6.85 34.29
CA VAL A 98 32.75 7.01 33.08
C VAL A 98 33.56 5.78 32.63
N LEU A 99 33.29 5.24 31.43
CA LEU A 99 34.28 4.97 30.36
C LEU A 99 33.63 4.65 29.00
N SER A 100 34.44 4.50 27.94
CA SER A 100 34.04 4.11 26.58
C SER A 100 35.02 3.09 25.99
N GLU A 101 34.58 2.15 25.14
CA GLU A 101 35.35 1.66 23.96
C GLU A 101 34.58 0.62 23.10
N ARG A 102 34.99 0.51 21.82
CA ARG A 102 34.94 -0.64 20.86
C ARG A 102 33.58 -1.32 20.58
N GLN A 103 33.16 -1.65 19.35
CA GLN A 103 33.77 -2.22 18.13
C GLN A 103 34.22 -3.69 18.18
N LEU A 104 33.87 -4.39 17.09
CA LEU A 104 34.27 -5.73 16.63
C LEU A 104 33.74 -6.96 17.40
N ALA A 105 33.47 -8.12 16.77
CA ALA A 105 33.05 -8.43 15.38
C ALA A 105 32.84 -9.96 15.22
N PHE A 106 32.41 -10.36 14.01
CA PHE A 106 32.45 -11.72 13.42
C PHE A 106 31.48 -12.76 14.00
N ALA A 107 31.03 -13.81 13.28
CA ALA A 107 30.77 -14.12 11.85
C ALA A 107 30.31 -15.62 11.83
N PHE A 108 29.98 -16.36 10.75
CA PHE A 108 30.34 -16.40 9.32
C PHE A 108 29.08 -16.87 8.53
N THR A 109 28.67 -16.23 7.42
CA THR A 109 28.91 -16.60 5.99
C THR A 109 28.25 -17.92 5.52
N ASP A 110 28.02 -18.24 4.22
CA ASP A 110 28.32 -17.51 2.96
C ASP A 110 27.46 -18.00 1.76
N THR A 111 27.30 -17.15 0.73
CA THR A 111 26.97 -17.51 -0.69
C THR A 111 25.66 -18.32 -0.98
N ILE A 112 25.19 -18.60 -2.21
CA ILE A 112 25.64 -18.42 -3.62
C ILE A 112 24.55 -17.69 -4.46
N LYS A 113 24.92 -17.08 -5.60
CA LYS A 113 24.05 -16.36 -6.56
C LYS A 113 23.38 -17.27 -7.63
N PRO A 114 22.40 -16.79 -8.44
CA PRO A 114 21.49 -17.63 -9.22
C PRO A 114 21.99 -17.99 -10.64
N ASN A 115 21.22 -18.83 -11.34
CA ASN A 115 21.28 -19.05 -12.79
C ASN A 115 20.03 -18.52 -13.52
N SER A 116 20.21 -18.17 -14.80
CA SER A 116 19.20 -17.72 -15.79
C SER A 116 18.16 -18.80 -16.13
N MET A 117 16.89 -18.54 -16.53
CA MET A 117 16.23 -17.46 -17.30
C MET A 117 16.13 -17.72 -18.81
N SER A 118 14.95 -18.19 -19.25
CA SER A 118 14.37 -18.08 -20.61
C SER A 118 12.89 -18.53 -20.50
N VAL A 119 11.86 -17.66 -20.48
CA VAL A 119 11.37 -16.74 -21.52
C VAL A 119 10.86 -17.45 -22.77
N LEU A 120 9.53 -17.44 -22.96
CA LEU A 120 8.89 -17.40 -24.28
C LEU A 120 7.49 -16.75 -24.15
N ASN A 121 7.22 -15.75 -25.00
CA ASN A 121 5.91 -15.09 -25.14
C ASN A 121 5.14 -15.72 -26.31
N SER A 122 3.80 -15.72 -26.29
CA SER A 122 3.01 -14.73 -27.06
C SER A 122 1.52 -15.09 -27.24
N LYS A 123 0.69 -14.05 -27.11
CA LYS A 123 -0.72 -13.88 -27.55
C LYS A 123 -1.26 -14.80 -28.66
N ALA A 124 -2.55 -15.16 -28.52
CA ALA A 124 -3.54 -15.08 -29.61
C ALA A 124 -4.98 -14.95 -29.05
N ASP A 125 -5.74 -14.00 -29.59
CA ASP A 125 -7.19 -13.83 -29.47
C ASP A 125 -7.77 -13.80 -30.90
N PRO A 126 -9.10 -13.89 -31.14
CA PRO A 126 -10.13 -14.67 -30.43
C PRO A 126 -10.83 -15.65 -31.41
N ILE A 127 -11.85 -16.40 -30.97
CA ILE A 127 -13.05 -16.79 -31.75
C ILE A 127 -14.05 -17.56 -30.86
N SER A 128 -15.35 -17.34 -31.08
CA SER A 128 -16.46 -18.20 -30.66
C SER A 128 -17.22 -18.63 -31.93
N PRO A 129 -17.91 -19.79 -31.98
CA PRO A 129 -19.21 -19.92 -31.29
C PRO A 129 -19.69 -21.34 -30.86
N SER A 130 -20.71 -21.35 -29.99
CA SER A 130 -21.92 -22.22 -29.97
C SER A 130 -21.89 -23.77 -29.87
N THR A 131 -22.97 -24.26 -29.24
CA THR A 131 -23.69 -25.55 -29.43
C THR A 131 -23.12 -26.86 -28.88
N GLU A 132 -23.77 -27.35 -27.82
CA GLU A 132 -24.13 -28.76 -27.60
C GLU A 132 -25.21 -29.21 -28.63
N PRO A 133 -25.74 -30.47 -28.64
CA PRO A 133 -25.40 -31.64 -27.82
C PRO A 133 -25.23 -32.95 -28.64
N SER A 134 -25.26 -34.09 -27.94
CA SER A 134 -25.70 -35.43 -28.36
C SER A 134 -24.66 -36.56 -28.52
N SER A 135 -25.07 -37.68 -27.94
CA SER A 135 -24.51 -39.03 -27.85
C SER A 135 -24.34 -39.77 -29.19
N GLU A 136 -23.30 -40.62 -29.31
CA GLU A 136 -23.43 -42.09 -29.22
C GLU A 136 -22.13 -42.86 -29.57
N ILE A 137 -21.85 -43.91 -28.79
CA ILE A 137 -21.33 -45.24 -29.18
C ILE A 137 -20.26 -45.30 -30.31
N ASN A 138 -19.01 -45.66 -29.95
CA ASN A 138 -18.44 -46.92 -30.46
C ASN A 138 -17.18 -47.48 -29.75
N THR A 139 -17.06 -48.78 -29.94
CA THR A 139 -16.21 -49.83 -29.36
C THR A 139 -14.68 -49.75 -29.51
N LEU A 140 -14.02 -50.47 -28.58
CA LEU A 140 -12.75 -51.23 -28.73
C LEU A 140 -11.44 -50.49 -29.08
N ASN A 141 -10.45 -50.68 -28.20
CA ASN A 141 -9.26 -51.45 -28.61
C ASN A 141 -8.60 -52.20 -27.45
N LYS A 142 -7.79 -53.23 -27.75
CA LYS A 142 -7.05 -54.07 -26.79
C LYS A 142 -5.59 -54.24 -27.23
N GLU A 143 -4.65 -53.93 -26.35
CA GLU A 143 -3.29 -54.52 -26.31
C GLU A 143 -2.82 -54.48 -24.85
N LYS A 144 -2.58 -55.63 -24.19
CA LYS A 144 -1.33 -56.40 -24.17
C LYS A 144 -0.12 -55.53 -23.75
N VAL A 145 0.32 -55.59 -22.50
CA VAL A 145 1.06 -56.69 -21.82
C VAL A 145 2.48 -56.87 -22.37
N THR A 146 3.44 -56.41 -21.56
CA THR A 146 4.78 -57.00 -21.40
C THR A 146 5.09 -57.06 -19.91
N ASP A 147 5.34 -58.26 -19.38
CA ASP A 147 6.04 -58.43 -18.09
C ASP A 147 7.44 -57.83 -18.20
N ASP A 148 7.98 -57.32 -17.09
CA ASP A 148 9.39 -57.60 -16.81
C ASP A 148 9.65 -57.76 -15.30
N LYS A 149 10.47 -58.74 -14.95
CA LYS A 149 10.83 -59.10 -13.57
C LYS A 149 12.33 -59.28 -13.49
N ILE A 150 13.01 -58.59 -12.57
CA ILE A 150 14.17 -59.18 -11.89
C ILE A 150 14.41 -58.57 -10.48
N LYS A 151 14.27 -59.46 -9.49
CA LYS A 151 15.01 -59.62 -8.23
C LYS A 151 15.75 -58.40 -7.62
N GLY A 152 15.32 -58.03 -6.42
CA GLY A 152 16.18 -57.48 -5.37
C GLY A 152 15.77 -58.08 -4.02
N THR A 153 16.66 -58.81 -3.33
CA THR A 153 16.32 -59.54 -2.10
C THR A 153 17.42 -59.39 -1.07
N THR A 154 17.06 -58.87 0.12
CA THR A 154 17.93 -58.88 1.30
C THR A 154 17.08 -59.16 2.54
N ALA A 155 17.52 -60.13 3.36
CA ALA A 155 16.89 -60.54 4.60
C ALA A 155 17.40 -59.63 5.76
N LEU A 156 16.55 -59.08 6.64
CA LEU A 156 15.82 -59.71 7.77
C LEU A 156 16.69 -59.85 9.03
N SER A 157 16.31 -59.14 10.09
CA SER A 157 16.76 -59.39 11.48
C SER A 157 15.60 -59.14 12.45
N VAL A 158 15.03 -60.21 13.01
CA VAL A 158 13.95 -60.16 14.01
C VAL A 158 14.54 -60.38 15.39
N ILE A 159 14.15 -59.57 16.38
CA ILE A 159 14.34 -59.86 17.81
C ILE A 159 13.03 -59.59 18.55
N THR A 160 12.54 -60.61 19.26
CA THR A 160 11.30 -60.58 20.06
C THR A 160 11.58 -60.31 21.55
N PRO A 161 10.66 -59.69 22.31
CA PRO A 161 10.88 -59.34 23.71
C PRO A 161 10.28 -60.32 24.74
N LYS A 162 10.96 -60.50 25.89
CA LYS A 162 10.50 -60.94 27.25
C LYS A 162 11.66 -61.64 28.00
N PRO A 163 11.56 -61.90 29.33
CA PRO A 163 10.90 -61.12 30.40
C PRO A 163 11.84 -60.94 31.63
N TYR A 164 11.42 -60.19 32.67
CA TYR A 164 11.33 -60.74 34.04
C TYR A 164 10.63 -59.79 35.03
N THR A 165 10.24 -60.33 36.19
CA THR A 165 9.62 -59.66 37.33
C THR A 165 10.51 -59.71 38.57
N GLU A 166 10.33 -58.78 39.53
CA GLU A 166 10.02 -59.05 40.95
C GLU A 166 10.50 -57.92 41.90
N ASN A 167 9.97 -57.90 43.13
CA ASN A 167 10.16 -56.91 44.18
C ASN A 167 11.37 -57.25 45.09
N ARG A 168 11.87 -56.28 45.89
CA ARG A 168 11.54 -56.15 47.34
C ARG A 168 12.56 -55.32 48.18
N LYS A 169 12.04 -54.20 48.74
CA LYS A 169 12.40 -53.45 49.97
C LYS A 169 13.67 -53.81 50.79
N VAL A 170 14.43 -52.77 51.19
CA VAL A 170 15.09 -52.66 52.53
C VAL A 170 14.94 -51.21 53.09
N ASN A 171 15.04 -51.06 54.41
CA ASN A 171 14.89 -49.84 55.25
C ASN A 171 16.05 -48.83 55.11
N ASN A 172 15.99 -47.50 55.36
CA ASN A 172 15.15 -46.57 56.17
C ASN A 172 15.75 -46.11 57.54
N VAL A 173 16.44 -44.97 57.54
CA VAL A 173 16.84 -44.08 58.68
C VAL A 173 17.06 -42.64 58.14
N GLY A 174 16.83 -41.50 58.82
CA GLY A 174 16.09 -41.26 60.07
C GLY A 174 16.46 -39.95 60.83
N LYS A 175 15.51 -39.00 60.94
CA LYS A 175 15.42 -37.80 61.86
C LYS A 175 16.24 -36.51 61.57
N ARG A 176 15.50 -35.40 61.34
CA ARG A 176 15.29 -34.31 62.33
C ARG A 176 14.10 -33.39 61.95
N LYS A 177 13.65 -32.54 62.88
CA LYS A 177 12.59 -31.50 62.76
C LYS A 177 13.26 -30.10 62.94
N THR A 178 12.67 -28.89 62.80
CA THR A 178 11.38 -28.34 63.29
C THR A 178 11.08 -26.91 62.78
N LYS A 179 9.77 -26.55 62.63
CA LYS A 179 9.12 -25.21 62.93
C LYS A 179 9.53 -23.96 62.10
N SER A 180 8.83 -22.79 62.08
CA SER A 180 7.41 -22.31 62.27
C SER A 180 7.45 -20.75 62.22
N SER A 181 6.41 -19.92 61.95
CA SER A 181 4.95 -20.13 61.78
C SER A 181 4.39 -19.51 60.46
N THR A 182 3.75 -18.33 60.31
CA THR A 182 3.25 -17.25 61.21
C THR A 182 2.13 -16.41 60.54
N GLU A 183 1.30 -15.73 61.34
CA GLU A 183 0.29 -14.63 61.13
C GLU A 183 -0.32 -14.26 59.74
N ALA A 184 -1.65 -14.11 59.50
CA ALA A 184 -2.87 -13.71 60.26
C ALA A 184 -3.22 -12.18 60.14
N PRO A 185 -4.51 -11.71 60.14
CA PRO A 185 -5.60 -12.11 61.06
C PRO A 185 -7.02 -12.36 60.47
N VAL A 186 -7.99 -12.63 61.35
CA VAL A 186 -9.37 -13.11 61.06
C VAL A 186 -10.43 -12.53 62.03
N LYS A 187 -11.64 -12.22 61.53
CA LYS A 187 -12.91 -12.23 62.32
C LYS A 187 -14.00 -12.90 61.46
N LYS A 188 -14.74 -13.96 61.84
CA LYS A 188 -15.38 -14.47 63.08
C LYS A 188 -16.82 -13.97 63.34
N VAL A 189 -17.77 -14.88 63.19
CA VAL A 189 -19.00 -15.00 64.01
C VAL A 189 -19.09 -16.45 64.56
N LYS A 190 -19.87 -16.69 65.61
CA LYS A 190 -20.03 -17.97 66.36
C LYS A 190 -21.52 -18.42 66.28
N SER A 191 -21.93 -19.68 66.49
CA SER A 191 -21.88 -20.43 67.76
C SER A 191 -22.36 -21.89 67.53
N LYS A 192 -21.70 -22.95 68.05
CA LYS A 192 -21.90 -23.58 69.39
C LYS A 192 -23.37 -23.83 69.78
N LYS A 193 -23.81 -25.09 69.94
CA LYS A 193 -23.72 -25.94 71.17
C LYS A 193 -24.18 -27.40 70.86
N LYS A 194 -23.96 -28.47 71.66
CA LYS A 194 -22.87 -28.90 72.59
C LYS A 194 -23.23 -30.28 73.24
N VAL A 195 -22.34 -31.31 73.19
CA VAL A 195 -22.00 -32.29 74.30
C VAL A 195 -23.14 -33.20 74.88
N SER A 196 -22.99 -34.47 75.30
CA SER A 196 -21.93 -35.32 75.93
C SER A 196 -22.10 -36.82 75.52
N ARG A 197 -21.09 -37.70 75.40
CA ARG A 197 -20.42 -38.55 76.44
C ARG A 197 -21.38 -39.49 77.23
N LYS A 198 -21.05 -40.76 77.61
CA LYS A 198 -19.78 -41.54 77.59
C LYS A 198 -20.02 -43.05 77.92
N SER A 199 -19.23 -43.99 77.35
CA SER A 199 -18.65 -45.25 77.94
C SER A 199 -19.52 -46.26 78.74
N LYS A 200 -19.21 -47.56 78.95
CA LYS A 200 -18.16 -48.53 78.53
C LYS A 200 -18.62 -49.96 78.96
N SER A 201 -18.32 -51.01 78.20
CA SER A 201 -18.13 -52.40 78.71
C SER A 201 -17.53 -53.30 77.62
N VAL A 202 -17.00 -54.49 77.99
CA VAL A 202 -16.31 -55.46 77.13
C VAL A 202 -16.46 -56.87 77.73
N GLU A 203 -16.81 -57.89 76.95
CA GLU A 203 -16.29 -59.26 77.11
C GLU A 203 -16.54 -60.18 75.90
N ASN A 204 -15.96 -61.39 75.91
CA ASN A 204 -15.82 -62.30 74.76
C ASN A 204 -16.91 -63.40 74.68
N LYS A 205 -17.22 -63.88 73.46
CA LYS A 205 -16.98 -65.29 73.03
C LYS A 205 -17.48 -65.63 71.60
N ASN A 206 -16.64 -66.40 70.91
CA ASN A 206 -16.86 -67.49 69.95
C ASN A 206 -17.97 -67.45 68.87
N ASP A 207 -17.53 -67.72 67.63
CA ASP A 207 -18.26 -68.19 66.44
C ASP A 207 -18.69 -69.69 66.59
N PRO A 208 -19.53 -70.33 65.72
CA PRO A 208 -20.17 -69.83 64.51
C PRO A 208 -21.68 -70.14 64.34
N GLN A 209 -22.41 -69.25 63.64
CA GLN A 209 -23.50 -69.64 62.70
C GLN A 209 -23.98 -68.44 61.86
N ASN A 210 -23.41 -68.26 60.67
CA ASN A 210 -23.76 -67.14 59.79
C ASN A 210 -25.01 -67.48 58.93
N ARG A 211 -26.22 -67.30 59.48
CA ARG A 211 -27.44 -67.28 58.65
C ARG A 211 -27.40 -66.05 57.73
N LEU A 212 -27.43 -66.30 56.41
CA LEU A 212 -27.63 -65.27 55.39
C LEU A 212 -29.01 -64.60 55.55
N ILE A 213 -29.07 -63.56 56.37
CA ILE A 213 -30.18 -62.60 56.33
C ILE A 213 -30.03 -61.83 55.03
N VAL A 214 -30.82 -62.21 54.03
CA VAL A 214 -31.03 -61.42 52.81
C VAL A 214 -31.53 -60.04 53.25
N LYS A 215 -30.65 -59.03 53.20
CA LYS A 215 -31.07 -57.64 53.43
C LYS A 215 -32.07 -57.27 52.35
N LYS A 216 -33.33 -57.07 52.77
CA LYS A 216 -34.41 -56.60 51.92
C LYS A 216 -33.93 -55.29 51.25
N LYS A 217 -33.82 -55.30 49.92
CA LYS A 217 -33.37 -54.14 49.14
C LYS A 217 -34.31 -52.97 49.39
N THR A 218 -33.79 -51.80 49.73
CA THR A 218 -34.59 -50.57 49.80
C THR A 218 -35.10 -50.22 48.40
N GLU A 219 -36.38 -49.91 48.31
CA GLU A 219 -37.05 -49.57 47.04
C GLU A 219 -36.77 -48.10 46.66
N ASN A 220 -36.86 -47.82 45.36
CA ASN A 220 -36.98 -46.48 44.76
C ASN A 220 -35.76 -45.54 44.80
N GLU A 221 -34.60 -46.00 44.31
CA GLU A 221 -33.78 -45.19 43.40
C GLU A 221 -33.86 -45.77 41.98
N THR A 222 -34.86 -45.32 41.22
CA THR A 222 -35.01 -45.64 39.79
C THR A 222 -34.23 -44.64 38.95
N VAL A 223 -33.10 -45.07 38.38
CA VAL A 223 -32.30 -44.27 37.44
C VAL A 223 -33.15 -43.93 36.21
N TRP A 224 -33.16 -42.66 35.81
CA TRP A 224 -33.92 -42.14 34.68
C TRP A 224 -32.98 -41.75 33.51
N PRO A 225 -33.33 -42.02 32.23
CA PRO A 225 -34.37 -42.93 31.77
C PRO A 225 -34.02 -44.39 32.03
N MET A 226 -35.03 -45.25 32.06
CA MET A 226 -34.81 -46.70 32.03
C MET A 226 -34.20 -47.09 30.67
N LYS A 227 -33.35 -48.12 30.65
CA LYS A 227 -32.73 -48.58 29.40
C LYS A 227 -33.74 -49.36 28.55
N TYR A 228 -34.39 -48.65 27.65
CA TYR A 228 -35.25 -49.20 26.60
C TYR A 228 -34.48 -49.42 25.29
N ALA A 229 -35.11 -50.14 24.36
CA ALA A 229 -34.64 -50.33 22.98
C ALA A 229 -35.86 -50.52 22.05
N ALA A 230 -35.86 -49.92 20.88
CA ALA A 230 -36.81 -50.28 19.82
C ALA A 230 -36.25 -51.47 19.04
N ILE A 231 -37.04 -52.52 18.85
CA ILE A 231 -36.57 -53.81 18.32
C ILE A 231 -37.46 -54.26 17.17
N VAL A 232 -36.85 -54.55 16.01
CA VAL A 232 -37.47 -55.20 14.86
C VAL A 232 -36.73 -56.50 14.58
N GLU A 233 -37.45 -57.61 14.48
CA GLU A 233 -36.87 -58.93 14.20
C GLU A 233 -36.49 -59.08 12.73
N GLY A 234 -35.27 -59.55 12.47
CA GLY A 234 -34.75 -59.79 11.13
C GLY A 234 -33.53 -60.71 11.13
N ASP A 235 -33.19 -61.21 9.94
CA ASP A 235 -32.11 -62.16 9.71
C ASP A 235 -30.76 -61.46 9.55
N ILE A 236 -30.79 -60.17 9.16
CA ILE A 236 -29.68 -59.20 9.25
C ILE A 236 -30.18 -58.03 10.09
N VAL A 237 -29.44 -57.64 11.14
CA VAL A 237 -29.86 -56.59 12.08
C VAL A 237 -28.94 -55.38 12.00
N LEU A 238 -29.54 -54.20 11.83
CA LEU A 238 -28.87 -52.90 11.93
C LEU A 238 -29.00 -52.34 13.35
N GLY A 239 -27.92 -51.76 13.87
CA GLY A 239 -27.97 -50.92 15.07
C GLY A 239 -28.47 -49.51 14.71
N GLY A 240 -29.18 -48.86 15.61
CA GLY A 240 -29.51 -47.44 15.50
C GLY A 240 -29.10 -46.69 16.77
N LEU A 241 -28.41 -45.57 16.64
CA LEU A 241 -28.17 -44.63 17.74
C LEU A 241 -28.88 -43.32 17.44
N MET A 242 -29.87 -43.02 18.27
CA MET A 242 -30.75 -41.86 18.14
C MET A 242 -30.68 -41.01 19.41
N MET A 243 -30.69 -39.69 19.25
CA MET A 243 -30.78 -38.72 20.34
C MET A 243 -32.25 -38.58 20.79
N VAL A 244 -32.82 -39.64 21.37
CA VAL A 244 -34.25 -39.65 21.78
C VAL A 244 -34.49 -38.67 22.93
N HIS A 245 -33.50 -38.50 23.81
CA HIS A 245 -33.44 -37.45 24.80
C HIS A 245 -32.27 -36.49 24.55
N GLY A 246 -32.35 -35.28 25.10
CA GLY A 246 -31.21 -34.36 25.19
C GLY A 246 -30.24 -34.70 26.33
N ARG A 247 -29.22 -33.86 26.49
CA ARG A 247 -28.26 -33.92 27.62
C ARG A 247 -28.97 -33.64 28.96
N ALA A 248 -28.55 -34.29 30.05
CA ALA A 248 -29.05 -33.98 31.38
C ALA A 248 -28.44 -32.66 31.91
N THR A 249 -29.28 -31.66 32.20
CA THR A 249 -28.83 -30.38 32.78
C THR A 249 -28.74 -30.45 34.31
N GLY A 250 -27.71 -29.83 34.89
CA GLY A 250 -27.39 -29.92 36.32
C GLY A 250 -28.19 -28.96 37.21
N SER A 251 -29.42 -28.61 36.84
CA SER A 251 -30.20 -27.55 37.48
C SER A 251 -30.65 -27.91 38.91
N GLU A 252 -30.60 -26.92 39.80
CA GLU A 252 -30.95 -27.09 41.21
C GLU A 252 -32.40 -27.57 41.39
N GLY A 253 -32.56 -28.82 41.82
CA GLY A 253 -33.85 -29.48 42.01
C GLY A 253 -33.94 -30.86 41.35
N MET A 254 -33.14 -31.12 40.31
CA MET A 254 -33.04 -32.45 39.72
C MET A 254 -32.20 -33.37 40.62
N THR A 255 -32.71 -34.56 40.94
CA THR A 255 -31.93 -35.56 41.71
C THR A 255 -30.78 -36.13 40.88
N SER A 256 -29.69 -36.55 41.54
CA SER A 256 -28.49 -37.15 40.94
C SER A 256 -28.70 -38.56 40.32
N ALA A 257 -29.93 -38.86 39.88
CA ALA A 257 -30.35 -40.13 39.31
C ALA A 257 -30.81 -40.01 37.83
N ALA A 258 -30.90 -38.79 37.29
CA ALA A 258 -31.16 -38.55 35.87
C ALA A 258 -29.85 -38.59 35.06
N ARG A 259 -29.80 -39.43 34.02
CA ARG A 259 -28.69 -39.57 33.06
C ARG A 259 -28.93 -38.85 31.74
N CYS A 260 -30.20 -38.60 31.40
CA CYS A 260 -30.61 -37.93 30.16
C CYS A 260 -31.64 -36.84 30.47
N GLY A 261 -31.75 -35.87 29.56
CA GLY A 261 -32.60 -34.69 29.65
C GLY A 261 -34.04 -34.93 29.16
N PRO A 262 -34.75 -33.87 28.72
CA PRO A 262 -36.08 -33.99 28.14
C PRO A 262 -36.04 -34.69 26.77
N LEU A 263 -37.20 -35.20 26.33
CA LEU A 263 -37.37 -35.89 25.06
C LEU A 263 -37.26 -34.93 23.86
N MET A 264 -36.58 -35.38 22.79
CA MET A 264 -36.38 -34.63 21.55
C MET A 264 -37.32 -35.13 20.45
N ALA A 265 -38.41 -34.40 20.20
CA ALA A 265 -39.43 -34.80 19.23
C ALA A 265 -38.90 -34.88 17.78
N GLN A 266 -38.19 -33.84 17.33
CA GLN A 266 -37.69 -33.70 15.95
C GLN A 266 -36.46 -34.60 15.72
N GLY A 267 -35.28 -34.20 16.21
CA GLY A 267 -34.02 -34.93 15.99
C GLY A 267 -33.94 -36.33 16.63
N GLY A 268 -34.82 -36.64 17.57
CA GLY A 268 -34.87 -37.93 18.28
C GLY A 268 -35.97 -38.86 17.77
N VAL A 269 -37.22 -38.59 18.15
CA VAL A 269 -38.35 -39.51 17.91
C VAL A 269 -38.74 -39.59 16.43
N GLN A 270 -38.80 -38.47 15.71
CA GLN A 270 -39.06 -38.51 14.25
C GLN A 270 -37.90 -39.13 13.47
N ALA A 271 -36.64 -38.95 13.90
CA ALA A 271 -35.50 -39.66 13.31
C ALA A 271 -35.56 -41.17 13.54
N LEU A 272 -35.89 -41.62 14.77
CA LEU A 272 -36.11 -43.04 15.08
C LEU A 272 -37.24 -43.62 14.22
N GLU A 273 -38.40 -42.95 14.16
CA GLU A 273 -39.52 -43.38 13.32
C GLU A 273 -39.19 -43.36 11.83
N THR A 274 -38.34 -42.43 11.37
CA THR A 274 -37.87 -42.41 9.97
C THR A 274 -37.00 -43.64 9.66
N MET A 275 -36.13 -44.06 10.60
CA MET A 275 -35.35 -45.30 10.44
C MET A 275 -36.26 -46.52 10.31
N LEU A 276 -37.32 -46.61 11.12
CA LEU A 276 -38.28 -47.73 11.07
C LEU A 276 -39.16 -47.67 9.81
N PHE A 277 -39.64 -46.48 9.42
CA PHE A 277 -40.40 -46.24 8.20
C PHE A 277 -39.59 -46.58 6.94
N ALA A 278 -38.31 -46.19 6.86
CA ALA A 278 -37.44 -46.48 5.72
C ALA A 278 -37.16 -47.98 5.55
N LEU A 279 -37.14 -48.76 6.65
CA LEU A 279 -37.11 -50.22 6.62
C LEU A 279 -38.44 -50.81 6.12
N ASP A 280 -39.58 -50.31 6.61
CA ASP A 280 -40.90 -50.76 6.14
C ASP A 280 -41.08 -50.48 4.64
N GLU A 281 -40.69 -49.30 4.16
CA GLU A 281 -40.75 -48.92 2.74
C GLU A 281 -39.79 -49.74 1.88
N ALA A 282 -38.58 -50.05 2.38
CA ALA A 282 -37.68 -50.97 1.68
C ALA A 282 -38.33 -52.34 1.44
N VAL A 283 -39.06 -52.87 2.44
CA VAL A 283 -39.83 -54.12 2.30
C VAL A 283 -41.00 -53.97 1.32
N ARG A 284 -41.75 -52.85 1.36
CA ARG A 284 -42.86 -52.57 0.43
C ARG A 284 -42.38 -52.46 -1.03
N ALA A 285 -41.22 -51.85 -1.24
CA ALA A 285 -40.57 -51.72 -2.55
C ALA A 285 -39.85 -53.01 -3.03
N GLY A 286 -39.80 -54.06 -2.22
CA GLY A 286 -39.13 -55.32 -2.57
C GLY A 286 -37.61 -55.22 -2.70
N LEU A 287 -36.98 -54.26 -2.03
CA LEU A 287 -35.54 -54.02 -2.09
C LEU A 287 -34.67 -55.05 -1.33
N PRO A 288 -35.07 -55.59 -0.17
CA PRO A 288 -34.33 -56.68 0.49
C PRO A 288 -34.27 -57.96 -0.37
N PRO A 289 -33.21 -58.78 -0.23
CA PRO A 289 -33.14 -60.05 -0.93
C PRO A 289 -34.34 -60.97 -0.64
N PRO A 290 -34.77 -61.82 -1.61
CA PRO A 290 -35.91 -62.70 -1.42
C PRO A 290 -35.70 -63.60 -0.21
N GLY A 291 -36.71 -63.71 0.66
CA GLY A 291 -36.63 -64.54 1.87
C GLY A 291 -35.61 -64.06 2.92
N VAL A 292 -35.15 -62.80 2.86
CA VAL A 292 -34.28 -62.17 3.87
C VAL A 292 -34.99 -61.00 4.52
N ARG A 293 -35.11 -61.01 5.84
CA ARG A 293 -35.69 -59.91 6.62
C ARG A 293 -34.60 -59.00 7.17
N LEU A 294 -34.80 -57.70 7.06
CA LEU A 294 -33.95 -56.70 7.72
C LEU A 294 -34.59 -56.32 9.06
N GLY A 295 -33.80 -56.33 10.12
CA GLY A 295 -34.21 -56.00 11.48
C GLY A 295 -33.43 -54.82 12.06
N ALA A 296 -33.86 -54.34 13.22
CA ALA A 296 -33.29 -53.18 13.89
C ALA A 296 -33.13 -53.38 15.39
N LEU A 297 -32.10 -52.77 15.97
CA LEU A 297 -31.92 -52.55 17.39
C LEU A 297 -31.56 -51.08 17.63
N VAL A 298 -32.55 -50.25 17.94
CA VAL A 298 -32.36 -48.81 18.15
C VAL A 298 -32.23 -48.51 19.64
N LEU A 299 -31.19 -47.77 19.99
CA LEU A 299 -30.82 -47.35 21.35
C LEU A 299 -30.71 -45.82 21.43
N ASP A 300 -31.00 -45.30 22.62
CA ASP A 300 -30.96 -43.88 22.94
C ASP A 300 -29.58 -43.44 23.45
N ASP A 301 -28.92 -42.55 22.71
CA ASP A 301 -27.60 -41.99 23.05
C ASP A 301 -27.67 -40.74 23.93
N CYS A 302 -28.85 -40.15 24.10
CA CYS A 302 -29.09 -38.93 24.88
C CYS A 302 -28.22 -37.71 24.49
N ASP A 303 -27.72 -37.64 23.25
CA ASP A 303 -26.67 -36.71 22.76
C ASP A 303 -25.33 -36.76 23.55
N SER A 304 -25.21 -37.63 24.56
CA SER A 304 -23.98 -37.75 25.36
C SER A 304 -23.04 -38.77 24.75
N ASP A 305 -21.79 -38.38 24.54
CA ASP A 305 -20.76 -39.25 23.95
C ASP A 305 -20.45 -40.46 24.87
N THR A 306 -20.44 -40.25 26.20
CA THR A 306 -20.31 -41.31 27.20
C THR A 306 -21.47 -42.31 27.15
N ARG A 307 -22.69 -41.84 26.92
CA ARG A 307 -23.92 -42.67 26.87
C ARG A 307 -24.05 -43.39 25.54
N GLY A 308 -23.78 -42.72 24.42
CA GLY A 308 -23.69 -43.34 23.11
C GLY A 308 -22.61 -44.42 23.04
N LEU A 309 -21.47 -44.23 23.73
CA LEU A 309 -20.47 -45.27 23.90
C LEU A 309 -20.97 -46.43 24.79
N GLU A 310 -21.67 -46.15 25.91
CA GLU A 310 -22.34 -47.17 26.73
C GLU A 310 -23.35 -48.01 25.90
N MET A 311 -24.04 -47.39 24.95
CA MET A 311 -25.01 -48.06 24.06
C MET A 311 -24.31 -48.81 22.90
N ALA A 312 -23.25 -48.26 22.31
CA ALA A 312 -22.46 -48.95 21.29
C ALA A 312 -21.78 -50.23 21.83
N LEU A 313 -21.49 -50.29 23.13
CA LEU A 313 -21.07 -51.53 23.80
C LEU A 313 -22.13 -52.64 23.75
N ASP A 314 -23.42 -52.34 23.58
CA ASP A 314 -24.45 -53.39 23.41
C ASP A 314 -24.44 -54.00 22.01
N PHE A 315 -24.16 -53.23 20.96
CA PHE A 315 -24.09 -53.74 19.59
C PHE A 315 -23.00 -54.82 19.41
N ILE A 316 -21.88 -54.68 20.12
CA ILE A 316 -20.76 -55.62 20.06
C ILE A 316 -20.94 -56.84 20.99
N LYS A 317 -21.91 -56.84 21.92
CA LYS A 317 -22.11 -57.97 22.86
C LYS A 317 -22.50 -59.28 22.18
N GLY A 318 -23.17 -59.21 21.02
CA GLY A 318 -23.44 -60.37 20.16
C GLY A 318 -22.17 -60.87 19.47
N SER A 319 -21.37 -59.95 18.92
CA SER A 319 -20.09 -60.28 18.28
C SER A 319 -19.06 -60.87 19.26
N ILE A 320 -19.10 -60.48 20.54
CA ILE A 320 -18.24 -61.03 21.60
C ILE A 320 -18.72 -62.42 22.05
N SER A 321 -20.03 -62.65 22.22
CA SER A 321 -20.54 -63.99 22.60
C SER A 321 -20.32 -65.07 21.54
N ASN A 322 -19.99 -64.69 20.32
CA ASN A 322 -19.67 -65.63 19.25
C ASN A 322 -18.14 -65.94 19.17
N ILE A 323 -17.36 -65.51 20.16
CA ILE A 323 -15.93 -65.79 20.31
C ILE A 323 -15.68 -66.78 21.47
N ASP A 324 -16.51 -66.74 22.51
CA ASP A 324 -16.46 -67.66 23.65
C ASP A 324 -17.54 -68.75 23.48
N ASP A 325 -17.15 -69.96 23.04
CA ASP A 325 -18.06 -71.12 22.81
C ASP A 325 -18.75 -71.68 24.10
N GLU A 326 -18.54 -71.08 25.27
CA GLU A 326 -19.20 -71.49 26.52
C GLU A 326 -20.53 -70.74 26.72
N GLU A 327 -21.63 -71.38 26.30
CA GLU A 327 -23.01 -70.86 26.38
C GLU A 327 -23.53 -70.77 27.84
N TYR A 328 -23.02 -69.82 28.63
CA TYR A 328 -23.59 -69.44 29.92
C TYR A 328 -24.87 -68.60 29.76
N ALA A 329 -25.89 -69.20 29.14
CA ALA A 329 -27.21 -68.60 28.94
C ALA A 329 -28.01 -68.57 30.26
N CYS A 330 -27.97 -67.45 30.99
CA CYS A 330 -28.85 -67.23 32.14
C CYS A 330 -30.35 -67.13 31.78
N ASN A 331 -30.71 -67.16 30.49
CA ASN A 331 -32.07 -67.40 30.02
C ASN A 331 -32.03 -67.93 28.56
N ALA A 332 -32.56 -69.13 28.31
CA ALA A 332 -32.40 -69.83 27.02
C ALA A 332 -33.12 -69.15 25.82
N SER A 333 -33.97 -68.16 26.07
CA SER A 333 -34.66 -67.39 25.03
C SER A 333 -33.88 -66.17 24.53
N ALA A 334 -32.69 -65.88 25.08
CA ALA A 334 -31.96 -64.62 24.88
C ALA A 334 -30.84 -64.72 23.83
N VAL A 335 -31.18 -65.13 22.59
CA VAL A 335 -30.23 -65.14 21.46
C VAL A 335 -29.69 -63.72 21.22
N ARG A 336 -28.38 -63.52 21.41
CA ARG A 336 -27.75 -62.21 21.24
C ARG A 336 -27.60 -61.88 19.75
N LYS A 337 -28.21 -60.78 19.32
CA LYS A 337 -28.21 -60.37 17.91
C LYS A 337 -26.84 -59.83 17.49
N VAL A 338 -26.35 -60.25 16.34
CA VAL A 338 -25.11 -59.73 15.74
C VAL A 338 -25.45 -58.51 14.89
N ILE A 339 -24.93 -57.34 15.26
CA ILE A 339 -25.15 -56.10 14.52
C ILE A 339 -24.22 -56.04 13.30
N SER A 340 -24.81 -55.90 12.12
CA SER A 340 -24.09 -55.94 10.84
C SER A 340 -23.61 -54.56 10.36
N GLY A 341 -24.26 -53.50 10.83
CA GLY A 341 -23.94 -52.09 10.56
C GLY A 341 -24.73 -51.18 11.49
N VAL A 342 -24.32 -49.92 11.64
CA VAL A 342 -24.95 -48.95 12.56
C VAL A 342 -25.39 -47.69 11.81
N VAL A 343 -26.64 -47.28 12.01
CA VAL A 343 -27.18 -45.97 11.60
C VAL A 343 -27.06 -44.99 12.77
N GLY A 344 -26.58 -43.78 12.51
CA GLY A 344 -26.19 -42.82 13.54
C GLY A 344 -24.75 -43.03 14.04
N ALA A 345 -24.33 -42.49 15.19
CA ALA A 345 -25.05 -41.51 16.01
C ALA A 345 -25.32 -40.21 15.25
N ALA A 346 -26.23 -39.38 15.76
CA ALA A 346 -26.53 -38.06 15.21
C ALA A 346 -25.37 -37.08 15.47
N SER A 347 -24.98 -36.92 16.74
CA SER A 347 -24.02 -35.92 17.21
C SER A 347 -22.57 -36.25 16.81
N SER A 348 -21.84 -35.28 16.23
CA SER A 348 -20.45 -35.46 15.78
C SER A 348 -19.51 -35.95 16.90
N VAL A 349 -19.72 -35.50 18.14
CA VAL A 349 -18.90 -35.92 19.30
C VAL A 349 -19.13 -37.40 19.61
N THR A 350 -20.40 -37.82 19.69
CA THR A 350 -20.80 -39.21 19.90
C THR A 350 -20.31 -40.12 18.77
N SER A 351 -20.47 -39.70 17.51
CA SER A 351 -19.97 -40.43 16.34
C SER A 351 -18.46 -40.67 16.37
N VAL A 352 -17.65 -39.72 16.84
CA VAL A 352 -16.19 -39.94 17.01
C VAL A 352 -15.90 -41.06 18.01
N GLN A 353 -16.59 -41.12 19.15
CA GLN A 353 -16.37 -42.19 20.14
C GLN A 353 -16.89 -43.54 19.64
N VAL A 354 -18.07 -43.56 19.03
CA VAL A 354 -18.70 -44.77 18.49
C VAL A 354 -17.88 -45.36 17.35
N ALA A 355 -17.42 -44.55 16.38
CA ALA A 355 -16.60 -45.01 15.27
C ALA A 355 -15.23 -45.56 15.75
N ASN A 356 -14.65 -44.97 16.79
CA ASN A 356 -13.41 -45.46 17.41
C ASN A 356 -13.55 -46.88 17.99
N LEU A 357 -14.76 -47.26 18.47
CA LEU A 357 -15.09 -48.60 18.96
C LEU A 357 -15.48 -49.55 17.81
N LEU A 358 -16.44 -49.16 16.96
CA LEU A 358 -17.01 -50.03 15.91
C LEU A 358 -15.96 -50.51 14.90
N ARG A 359 -14.96 -49.68 14.58
CA ARG A 359 -13.83 -50.06 13.70
C ARG A 359 -13.01 -51.24 14.23
N LEU A 360 -12.94 -51.45 15.55
CA LEU A 360 -12.21 -52.57 16.15
C LEU A 360 -12.91 -53.91 15.86
N PHE A 361 -14.25 -53.88 15.81
CA PHE A 361 -15.11 -55.01 15.45
C PHE A 361 -15.45 -55.02 13.95
N LYS A 362 -14.88 -54.07 13.17
CA LYS A 362 -15.05 -53.90 11.73
C LYS A 362 -16.52 -53.70 11.29
N ILE A 363 -17.33 -53.10 12.16
CA ILE A 363 -18.75 -52.80 11.90
C ILE A 363 -18.83 -51.45 11.18
N PRO A 364 -19.40 -51.37 9.96
CA PRO A 364 -19.60 -50.11 9.25
C PRO A 364 -20.67 -49.22 9.92
N GLN A 365 -20.46 -47.91 9.86
CA GLN A 365 -21.33 -46.89 10.45
C GLN A 365 -21.73 -45.85 9.39
N VAL A 366 -23.02 -45.54 9.29
CA VAL A 366 -23.56 -44.44 8.48
C VAL A 366 -24.23 -43.42 9.42
N SER A 367 -23.60 -42.27 9.62
CA SER A 367 -24.25 -41.16 10.34
C SER A 367 -25.13 -40.33 9.40
N PHE A 368 -26.18 -39.72 9.95
CA PHE A 368 -27.11 -38.85 9.24
C PHE A 368 -26.99 -37.37 9.61
N PHE A 369 -26.39 -37.01 10.76
CA PHE A 369 -26.21 -35.60 11.19
C PHE A 369 -24.77 -35.24 11.66
N SER A 370 -23.79 -36.17 11.64
CA SER A 370 -22.43 -35.86 12.11
C SER A 370 -21.56 -35.23 11.02
N THR A 371 -21.53 -33.91 10.92
CA THR A 371 -20.90 -33.12 9.84
C THR A 371 -19.40 -32.80 10.01
N SER A 372 -18.80 -33.02 11.18
CA SER A 372 -17.40 -32.67 11.51
C SER A 372 -16.38 -33.11 10.44
N PRO A 373 -15.42 -32.25 10.01
CA PRO A 373 -14.41 -32.62 9.00
C PRO A 373 -13.47 -33.75 9.44
N GLU A 374 -13.31 -33.97 10.74
CA GLU A 374 -12.39 -34.99 11.26
C GLU A 374 -12.80 -36.42 10.83
N LEU A 375 -14.10 -36.64 10.65
CA LEU A 375 -14.71 -37.92 10.29
C LEU A 375 -14.50 -38.32 8.82
N SER A 376 -14.09 -37.38 7.95
CA SER A 376 -13.68 -37.67 6.57
C SER A 376 -12.33 -38.44 6.52
N ASN A 377 -11.52 -38.38 7.57
CA ASN A 377 -10.20 -39.01 7.61
C ASN A 377 -10.28 -40.55 7.78
N LYS A 378 -10.34 -41.27 6.66
CA LYS A 378 -10.47 -42.74 6.65
C LYS A 378 -9.21 -43.50 7.07
N ALA A 379 -8.06 -42.85 7.26
CA ALA A 379 -6.91 -43.47 7.91
C ALA A 379 -7.13 -43.66 9.44
N ARG A 380 -8.08 -42.91 10.04
CA ARG A 380 -8.52 -43.08 11.42
C ARG A 380 -9.92 -43.70 11.52
N PHE A 381 -10.84 -43.25 10.67
CA PHE A 381 -12.26 -43.63 10.68
C PHE A 381 -12.64 -44.47 9.44
N GLU A 382 -11.89 -45.55 9.17
CA GLU A 382 -12.07 -46.43 8.01
C GLU A 382 -13.54 -46.90 7.83
N TYR A 383 -14.20 -47.28 8.92
CA TYR A 383 -15.56 -47.83 8.92
C TYR A 383 -16.66 -46.77 9.00
N PHE A 384 -16.33 -45.47 8.98
CA PHE A 384 -17.30 -44.37 9.06
C PHE A 384 -17.64 -43.79 7.68
N THR A 385 -18.93 -43.62 7.44
CA THR A 385 -19.55 -42.95 6.28
C THR A 385 -20.73 -42.08 6.77
N ARG A 386 -21.23 -41.16 5.94
CA ARG A 386 -22.39 -40.34 6.28
C ARG A 386 -23.15 -39.84 5.06
N THR A 387 -24.46 -39.66 5.22
CA THR A 387 -25.36 -39.17 4.15
C THR A 387 -25.47 -37.64 4.08
N ILE A 388 -25.07 -36.95 5.15
CA ILE A 388 -24.95 -35.49 5.20
C ILE A 388 -23.54 -35.05 4.75
N PRO A 389 -23.38 -33.89 4.06
CA PRO A 389 -22.06 -33.37 3.70
C PRO A 389 -21.24 -32.89 4.92
N SER A 390 -19.95 -32.63 4.69
CA SER A 390 -19.04 -32.14 5.72
C SER A 390 -19.06 -30.62 5.91
N ASP A 391 -18.87 -30.15 7.15
CA ASP A 391 -18.64 -28.74 7.49
C ASP A 391 -17.55 -28.07 6.63
N LEU A 392 -16.59 -28.84 6.07
CA LEU A 392 -15.58 -28.35 5.13
C LEU A 392 -16.19 -27.60 3.91
N HIS A 393 -17.42 -27.93 3.51
CA HIS A 393 -18.14 -27.22 2.44
C HIS A 393 -18.98 -26.07 3.00
N GLN A 394 -19.59 -26.26 4.17
CA GLN A 394 -20.33 -25.21 4.87
C GLN A 394 -19.43 -24.00 5.21
N VAL A 395 -18.23 -24.23 5.76
CA VAL A 395 -17.26 -23.17 6.10
C VAL A 395 -16.84 -22.38 4.85
N LYS A 396 -16.67 -23.04 3.69
CA LYS A 396 -16.41 -22.35 2.41
C LYS A 396 -17.58 -21.45 2.03
N ALA A 397 -18.81 -21.96 2.07
CA ALA A 397 -20.01 -21.16 1.81
C ALA A 397 -20.13 -19.96 2.78
N MET A 398 -19.82 -20.15 4.07
CA MET A 398 -19.81 -19.08 5.07
C MET A 398 -18.74 -18.00 4.77
N VAL A 399 -17.55 -18.39 4.31
CA VAL A 399 -16.51 -17.43 3.91
C VAL A 399 -16.91 -16.65 2.65
N GLU A 400 -17.53 -17.29 1.65
CA GLU A 400 -18.06 -16.59 0.47
C GLU A 400 -19.22 -15.65 0.81
N ILE A 401 -20.12 -16.01 1.74
CA ILE A 401 -21.13 -15.09 2.30
C ILE A 401 -20.45 -13.85 2.90
N VAL A 402 -19.48 -14.05 3.80
CA VAL A 402 -18.75 -12.94 4.47
C VAL A 402 -18.06 -12.01 3.45
N LYS A 403 -17.54 -12.56 2.35
CA LYS A 403 -16.97 -11.79 1.22
C LYS A 403 -18.03 -10.97 0.47
N ILE A 404 -19.19 -11.56 0.16
CA ILE A 404 -20.30 -10.86 -0.51
C ILE A 404 -20.87 -9.74 0.38
N LEU A 405 -20.89 -9.92 1.71
CA LEU A 405 -21.27 -8.89 2.68
C LEU A 405 -20.23 -7.76 2.83
N GLY A 406 -19.05 -7.87 2.22
CA GLY A 406 -17.97 -6.89 2.30
C GLY A 406 -17.26 -6.83 3.66
N TRP A 407 -17.45 -7.84 4.52
CA TRP A 407 -16.87 -7.88 5.86
C TRP A 407 -15.38 -8.29 5.82
N ARG A 408 -14.52 -7.51 6.47
CA ARG A 408 -13.06 -7.75 6.57
C ARG A 408 -12.54 -7.90 8.00
N TYR A 409 -13.39 -7.66 8.99
CA TYR A 409 -13.06 -7.78 10.40
C TYR A 409 -14.26 -8.36 11.14
N VAL A 410 -14.19 -9.64 11.50
CA VAL A 410 -15.32 -10.43 12.05
C VAL A 410 -14.97 -10.99 13.41
N SER A 411 -15.97 -11.19 14.26
CA SER A 411 -15.84 -12.00 15.47
C SER A 411 -16.31 -13.43 15.20
N ILE A 412 -15.81 -14.42 15.95
CA ILE A 412 -16.21 -15.82 15.81
C ILE A 412 -16.59 -16.38 17.18
N ILE A 413 -17.73 -17.08 17.23
CA ILE A 413 -18.17 -17.90 18.35
C ILE A 413 -18.19 -19.35 17.86
N TYR A 414 -17.51 -20.26 18.55
CA TYR A 414 -17.52 -21.68 18.21
C TYR A 414 -17.71 -22.58 19.44
N GLU A 415 -18.38 -23.71 19.24
CA GLU A 415 -18.59 -24.73 20.26
C GLU A 415 -17.26 -25.43 20.64
N GLU A 416 -17.02 -25.64 21.94
CA GLU A 416 -15.86 -26.39 22.45
C GLU A 416 -16.08 -27.90 22.29
N SER A 417 -16.16 -28.35 21.04
CA SER A 417 -16.37 -29.74 20.65
C SER A 417 -15.69 -30.09 19.31
N ASN A 418 -15.63 -31.37 18.94
CA ASN A 418 -15.08 -31.81 17.65
C ASN A 418 -15.87 -31.32 16.42
N TYR A 419 -17.05 -30.70 16.61
CA TYR A 419 -17.78 -29.98 15.57
C TYR A 419 -17.24 -28.55 15.47
N GLY A 420 -17.48 -27.72 16.49
CA GLY A 420 -17.09 -26.30 16.50
C GLY A 420 -15.58 -26.05 16.36
N ILE A 421 -14.73 -26.82 17.05
CA ILE A 421 -13.27 -26.64 16.99
C ILE A 421 -12.71 -26.96 15.59
N LYS A 422 -13.21 -28.02 14.94
CA LYS A 422 -12.69 -28.45 13.63
C LYS A 422 -13.19 -27.59 12.48
N ALA A 423 -14.41 -27.09 12.56
CA ALA A 423 -14.87 -26.02 11.68
C ALA A 423 -14.11 -24.71 11.91
N PHE A 424 -13.81 -24.36 13.16
CA PHE A 424 -13.01 -23.18 13.49
C PHE A 424 -11.59 -23.23 12.92
N GLU A 425 -10.90 -24.38 12.98
CA GLU A 425 -9.55 -24.56 12.39
C GLU A 425 -9.53 -24.30 10.87
N GLU A 426 -10.53 -24.79 10.14
CA GLU A 426 -10.67 -24.53 8.69
C GLU A 426 -11.10 -23.08 8.42
N LEU A 427 -11.99 -22.52 9.24
CA LEU A 427 -12.47 -21.14 9.12
C LEU A 427 -11.33 -20.12 9.36
N GLU A 428 -10.51 -20.30 10.40
CA GLU A 428 -9.32 -19.48 10.66
C GLU A 428 -8.32 -19.56 9.48
N THR A 429 -8.20 -20.74 8.86
CA THR A 429 -7.36 -20.95 7.67
C THR A 429 -7.92 -20.27 6.41
N LEU A 430 -9.24 -20.33 6.18
CA LEU A 430 -9.87 -19.78 4.97
C LEU A 430 -10.10 -18.26 5.04
N LEU A 431 -10.42 -17.70 6.21
CA LEU A 431 -10.51 -16.24 6.40
C LEU A 431 -9.15 -15.56 6.16
N ALA A 432 -8.07 -16.14 6.71
CA ALA A 432 -6.71 -15.63 6.52
C ALA A 432 -6.23 -15.69 5.05
N ARG A 433 -6.77 -16.61 4.24
CA ARG A 433 -6.51 -16.69 2.77
C ARG A 433 -7.31 -15.67 1.94
N ASN A 434 -8.29 -14.99 2.52
CA ASN A 434 -9.17 -14.02 1.84
C ASN A 434 -9.03 -12.60 2.43
N ASP A 435 -7.93 -12.32 3.14
CA ASP A 435 -7.65 -11.03 3.81
C ASP A 435 -8.74 -10.58 4.81
N ILE A 436 -9.40 -11.53 5.48
CA ILE A 436 -10.39 -11.26 6.53
C ILE A 436 -9.79 -11.57 7.89
N CYS A 437 -9.74 -10.58 8.79
CA CYS A 437 -9.20 -10.74 10.13
C CYS A 437 -10.26 -11.11 11.17
N ILE A 438 -9.82 -11.85 12.18
CA ILE A 438 -10.61 -12.24 13.35
C ILE A 438 -10.36 -11.21 14.47
N ALA A 439 -11.42 -10.56 14.94
CA ALA A 439 -11.37 -9.53 15.98
C ALA A 439 -11.39 -10.10 17.41
N VAL A 440 -12.26 -11.08 17.62
CA VAL A 440 -12.49 -11.80 18.88
C VAL A 440 -12.84 -13.25 18.49
N LYS A 441 -12.32 -14.24 19.22
CA LYS A 441 -12.70 -15.65 19.06
C LYS A 441 -13.06 -16.29 20.40
N GLU A 442 -14.33 -16.65 20.54
CA GLU A 442 -14.94 -17.11 21.80
C GLU A 442 -15.40 -18.57 21.72
N ARG A 443 -15.35 -19.25 22.87
CA ARG A 443 -15.76 -20.65 23.02
C ARG A 443 -17.07 -20.79 23.78
N LEU A 444 -17.98 -21.60 23.26
CA LEU A 444 -19.17 -22.07 23.97
C LEU A 444 -18.86 -23.42 24.62
N ALA A 445 -18.79 -23.45 25.95
CA ALA A 445 -18.48 -24.66 26.72
C ALA A 445 -19.70 -25.62 26.76
N LYS A 446 -19.61 -26.76 26.06
CA LYS A 446 -20.72 -27.71 25.89
C LYS A 446 -21.04 -28.55 27.13
N ASP A 447 -20.03 -28.85 27.96
CA ASP A 447 -20.18 -29.83 29.06
C ASP A 447 -20.30 -29.21 30.47
N SER A 448 -20.27 -27.88 30.58
CA SER A 448 -20.85 -27.20 31.75
C SER A 448 -22.37 -27.24 31.63
N GLY A 449 -23.02 -28.20 32.30
CA GLY A 449 -24.47 -28.40 32.26
C GLY A 449 -25.24 -27.27 32.95
N ALA A 450 -25.44 -26.18 32.20
CA ALA A 450 -25.40 -24.78 32.64
C ALA A 450 -23.96 -24.22 32.68
N ALA A 451 -23.54 -23.64 31.54
CA ALA A 451 -22.80 -22.39 31.61
C ALA A 451 -23.71 -21.41 32.35
N ASP A 452 -23.26 -20.89 33.49
CA ASP A 452 -23.94 -19.84 34.26
C ASP A 452 -24.34 -18.70 33.31
N GLU A 453 -25.46 -18.00 33.54
CA GLU A 453 -25.92 -16.94 32.61
C GLU A 453 -24.81 -15.91 32.36
N LYS A 454 -24.01 -15.69 33.40
CA LYS A 454 -22.76 -14.91 33.39
C LYS A 454 -21.78 -15.33 32.29
N GLY A 455 -21.60 -16.61 31.98
CA GLY A 455 -20.65 -17.08 30.96
C GLY A 455 -20.99 -16.59 29.56
N TYR A 456 -22.28 -16.62 29.19
CA TYR A 456 -22.76 -16.04 27.93
C TYR A 456 -22.71 -14.50 27.96
N ASP A 457 -23.06 -13.89 29.10
CA ASP A 457 -22.93 -12.45 29.34
C ASP A 457 -21.48 -11.95 29.17
N ASP A 458 -20.49 -12.68 29.71
CA ASP A 458 -19.06 -12.40 29.62
C ASP A 458 -18.54 -12.54 28.16
N ILE A 459 -19.11 -13.45 27.36
CA ILE A 459 -18.84 -13.58 25.91
C ILE A 459 -19.33 -12.35 25.16
N VAL A 460 -20.58 -11.90 25.42
CA VAL A 460 -21.14 -10.70 24.77
C VAL A 460 -20.34 -9.44 25.16
N GLU A 461 -19.88 -9.32 26.41
CA GLU A 461 -18.97 -8.23 26.81
C GLU A 461 -17.64 -8.25 26.05
N ARG A 462 -17.07 -9.43 25.75
CA ARG A 462 -15.86 -9.54 24.94
C ARG A 462 -16.10 -9.18 23.47
N LEU A 463 -17.24 -9.51 22.88
CA LEU A 463 -17.64 -9.01 21.55
C LEU A 463 -17.77 -7.48 21.53
N LEU A 464 -18.48 -6.91 22.52
CA LEU A 464 -18.69 -5.46 22.65
C LEU A 464 -17.39 -4.67 22.85
N SER A 465 -16.30 -5.32 23.30
CA SER A 465 -14.98 -4.69 23.40
C SER A 465 -14.35 -4.30 22.04
N ARG A 466 -14.83 -4.87 20.92
CA ARG A 466 -14.37 -4.56 19.55
C ARG A 466 -15.53 -4.03 18.69
N PRO A 467 -16.02 -2.79 18.93
CA PRO A 467 -17.27 -2.27 18.32
C PRO A 467 -17.23 -2.05 16.79
N ARG A 468 -16.09 -2.29 16.12
CA ARG A 468 -15.97 -2.32 14.65
C ARG A 468 -16.05 -3.73 14.04
N ALA A 469 -16.18 -4.77 14.86
CA ALA A 469 -16.40 -6.15 14.43
C ALA A 469 -17.88 -6.54 14.63
N ARG A 470 -18.75 -5.99 13.78
CA ARG A 470 -20.21 -6.19 13.83
C ARG A 470 -20.66 -7.52 13.23
N GLY A 471 -19.94 -8.02 12.24
CA GLY A 471 -20.15 -9.35 11.68
C GLY A 471 -19.66 -10.43 12.63
N VAL A 472 -20.55 -11.34 13.03
CA VAL A 472 -20.24 -12.44 13.95
C VAL A 472 -20.59 -13.79 13.31
N ILE A 473 -19.60 -14.66 13.19
CA ILE A 473 -19.78 -16.03 12.70
C ILE A 473 -20.05 -16.94 13.90
N VAL A 474 -21.11 -17.75 13.86
CA VAL A 474 -21.54 -18.59 15.00
C VAL A 474 -21.67 -20.04 14.58
N PHE A 475 -20.78 -20.87 15.12
CA PHE A 475 -20.64 -22.28 14.77
C PHE A 475 -20.87 -23.19 16.00
N GLY A 476 -22.13 -23.57 16.22
CA GLY A 476 -22.56 -24.29 17.43
C GLY A 476 -23.98 -24.84 17.35
N SER A 477 -24.33 -25.66 18.34
CA SER A 477 -25.66 -26.26 18.50
C SER A 477 -26.71 -25.24 18.99
N ASP A 478 -27.98 -25.49 18.71
CA ASP A 478 -29.09 -24.58 19.02
C ASP A 478 -29.24 -24.22 20.51
N GLN A 479 -28.99 -25.15 21.43
CA GLN A 479 -29.07 -24.93 22.87
C GLN A 479 -28.08 -23.85 23.36
N GLU A 480 -26.80 -23.96 23.02
CA GLU A 480 -25.78 -22.97 23.41
C GLU A 480 -25.98 -21.63 22.68
N VAL A 481 -26.40 -21.65 21.41
CA VAL A 481 -26.65 -20.41 20.65
C VAL A 481 -27.89 -19.68 21.18
N ALA A 482 -28.95 -20.37 21.60
CA ALA A 482 -30.07 -19.73 22.31
C ALA A 482 -29.62 -19.00 23.59
N GLY A 483 -28.68 -19.59 24.34
CA GLY A 483 -28.04 -18.97 25.50
C GLY A 483 -27.28 -17.68 25.17
N VAL A 484 -26.56 -17.65 24.04
CA VAL A 484 -25.90 -16.44 23.51
C VAL A 484 -26.92 -15.38 23.11
N MET A 485 -27.96 -15.72 22.35
CA MET A 485 -28.95 -14.74 21.89
C MET A 485 -29.72 -14.11 23.06
N ALA A 486 -30.06 -14.90 24.07
CA ALA A 486 -30.62 -14.39 25.32
C ALA A 486 -29.65 -13.44 26.06
N ALA A 487 -28.34 -13.73 26.07
CA ALA A 487 -27.35 -12.83 26.65
C ALA A 487 -27.23 -11.50 25.88
N VAL A 488 -27.29 -11.53 24.55
CA VAL A 488 -27.30 -10.32 23.70
C VAL A 488 -28.53 -9.45 24.02
N GLN A 489 -29.69 -10.07 24.26
CA GLN A 489 -30.89 -9.37 24.74
C GLN A 489 -30.72 -8.81 26.16
N ARG A 490 -30.18 -9.58 27.11
CA ARG A 490 -29.88 -9.10 28.49
C ARG A 490 -28.92 -7.90 28.48
N LYS A 491 -27.92 -7.89 27.59
CA LYS A 491 -26.95 -6.79 27.40
C LYS A 491 -27.48 -5.63 26.52
N LYS A 492 -28.69 -5.74 25.96
CA LYS A 492 -29.33 -4.73 25.07
C LYS A 492 -28.55 -4.44 23.80
N ALA A 493 -28.04 -5.48 23.16
CA ALA A 493 -27.17 -5.40 21.99
C ALA A 493 -27.84 -5.87 20.67
N GLU A 494 -29.18 -5.89 20.61
CA GLU A 494 -29.98 -6.46 19.50
C GLU A 494 -29.66 -5.88 18.11
N ASN A 495 -29.17 -4.64 18.06
CA ASN A 495 -28.90 -3.87 16.84
C ASN A 495 -27.41 -3.61 16.58
N ILE A 496 -26.51 -4.34 17.27
CA ILE A 496 -25.06 -4.14 17.15
C ILE A 496 -24.41 -5.14 16.18
N PHE A 497 -24.91 -6.37 16.16
CA PHE A 497 -24.30 -7.50 15.45
C PHE A 497 -25.15 -7.97 14.26
N GLY A 498 -24.48 -8.48 13.22
CA GLY A 498 -25.07 -9.26 12.14
C GLY A 498 -24.48 -10.67 12.14
N TRP A 499 -25.30 -11.70 11.93
CA TRP A 499 -24.92 -13.08 12.21
C TRP A 499 -24.75 -13.91 10.92
N VAL A 500 -23.71 -14.75 10.89
CA VAL A 500 -23.53 -15.84 9.90
C VAL A 500 -23.49 -17.17 10.63
N GLY A 501 -24.53 -17.99 10.47
CA GLY A 501 -24.78 -19.20 11.27
C GLY A 501 -24.51 -20.53 10.56
N SER A 502 -23.98 -21.50 11.31
CA SER A 502 -23.96 -22.92 10.94
C SER A 502 -25.36 -23.54 10.96
N ASP A 503 -25.49 -24.76 10.43
CA ASP A 503 -26.73 -25.54 10.40
C ASP A 503 -27.23 -25.98 11.77
N GLY A 504 -26.32 -26.22 12.73
CA GLY A 504 -26.65 -26.59 14.11
C GLY A 504 -27.67 -25.67 14.83
N TRP A 505 -27.90 -24.45 14.32
CA TRP A 505 -28.97 -23.55 14.77
C TRP A 505 -29.83 -22.96 13.64
N SER A 506 -29.56 -23.31 12.38
CA SER A 506 -30.25 -22.78 11.21
C SER A 506 -31.72 -23.22 11.16
N ALA A 507 -32.64 -22.26 11.04
CA ALA A 507 -34.09 -22.48 11.05
C ALA A 507 -34.65 -23.16 12.33
N ARG A 508 -33.88 -23.26 13.42
CA ARG A 508 -34.32 -23.86 14.68
C ARG A 508 -35.17 -22.86 15.49
N ALA A 509 -36.40 -23.26 15.81
CA ALA A 509 -37.33 -22.43 16.59
C ALA A 509 -36.77 -22.06 17.98
N LEU A 510 -36.00 -22.97 18.61
CA LEU A 510 -35.40 -22.81 19.94
C LEU A 510 -34.52 -21.55 20.07
N VAL A 511 -33.81 -21.15 19.01
CA VAL A 511 -32.94 -19.96 19.06
C VAL A 511 -33.71 -18.68 18.81
N ALA A 512 -34.68 -18.71 17.89
CA ALA A 512 -35.44 -17.53 17.49
C ALA A 512 -36.53 -17.12 18.50
N ALA A 513 -37.22 -18.08 19.13
CA ALA A 513 -38.38 -17.82 19.97
C ALA A 513 -38.05 -16.93 21.20
N GLY A 514 -38.64 -15.74 21.27
CA GLY A 514 -38.37 -14.72 22.29
C GLY A 514 -37.09 -13.90 22.07
N ASN A 515 -36.24 -14.28 21.11
CA ASN A 515 -35.01 -13.57 20.73
C ASN A 515 -35.12 -12.92 19.35
N GLU A 516 -36.31 -12.84 18.75
CA GLU A 516 -36.48 -12.52 17.32
C GLU A 516 -35.80 -11.19 16.89
N PRO A 517 -35.83 -10.09 17.67
CA PRO A 517 -35.13 -8.85 17.32
C PRO A 517 -33.59 -8.97 17.31
N VAL A 518 -33.04 -9.90 18.10
CA VAL A 518 -31.59 -10.21 18.14
C VAL A 518 -31.18 -11.02 16.92
N VAL A 519 -32.00 -12.01 16.55
CA VAL A 519 -31.74 -12.93 15.43
C VAL A 519 -32.05 -12.27 14.08
N GLU A 520 -32.86 -11.20 14.03
CA GLU A 520 -33.14 -10.44 12.80
C GLU A 520 -31.84 -9.99 12.11
N GLY A 521 -31.69 -10.41 10.85
CA GLY A 521 -30.50 -10.17 10.02
C GLY A 521 -29.55 -11.37 9.92
N THR A 522 -29.86 -12.51 10.57
CA THR A 522 -29.06 -13.74 10.44
C THR A 522 -29.15 -14.33 9.04
N ILE A 523 -27.99 -14.58 8.41
CA ILE A 523 -27.85 -15.50 7.29
C ILE A 523 -27.32 -16.84 7.84
N SER A 524 -27.88 -17.98 7.43
CA SER A 524 -27.42 -19.30 7.87
C SER A 524 -27.33 -20.32 6.74
N VAL A 525 -26.44 -21.30 6.90
CA VAL A 525 -26.14 -22.31 5.87
C VAL A 525 -26.66 -23.67 6.33
N GLN A 526 -27.68 -24.21 5.65
CA GLN A 526 -28.35 -25.46 6.01
C GLN A 526 -28.16 -26.54 4.92
N PRO A 527 -27.69 -27.77 5.24
CA PRO A 527 -27.67 -28.89 4.32
C PRO A 527 -29.02 -29.08 3.62
N GLN A 528 -29.00 -29.13 2.30
CA GLN A 528 -30.22 -29.23 1.49
C GLN A 528 -30.82 -30.62 1.65
N ALA A 529 -32.03 -30.69 2.16
CA ALA A 529 -32.85 -31.89 2.27
C ALA A 529 -34.24 -31.63 1.70
N ASN A 530 -34.81 -32.66 1.07
CA ASN A 530 -36.17 -32.70 0.56
C ASN A 530 -37.07 -33.54 1.47
N PRO A 531 -38.40 -33.28 1.53
CA PRO A 531 -39.30 -34.06 2.39
C PRO A 531 -39.36 -35.55 2.01
N VAL A 532 -39.22 -36.42 3.01
CA VAL A 532 -39.42 -37.88 2.84
C VAL A 532 -40.88 -38.15 2.48
N ILE A 533 -41.11 -38.76 1.31
CA ILE A 533 -42.46 -38.98 0.77
C ILE A 533 -43.22 -40.00 1.64
N GLY A 534 -44.46 -39.68 2.00
CA GLY A 534 -45.33 -40.54 2.83
C GLY A 534 -45.02 -40.55 4.34
N PHE A 535 -43.88 -39.98 4.78
CA PHE A 535 -43.51 -40.02 6.20
C PHE A 535 -44.47 -39.20 7.08
N LYS A 536 -44.98 -38.06 6.60
CA LYS A 536 -45.92 -37.22 7.37
C LYS A 536 -47.24 -37.95 7.59
N GLU A 537 -47.77 -38.57 6.54
CA GLU A 537 -49.00 -39.35 6.54
C GLU A 537 -48.86 -40.57 7.46
N TYR A 538 -47.70 -41.24 7.41
CA TYR A 538 -47.33 -42.30 8.35
C TYR A 538 -47.30 -41.79 9.80
N PHE A 539 -46.51 -40.76 10.13
CA PHE A 539 -46.32 -40.29 11.49
C PHE A 539 -47.62 -39.75 12.13
N LEU A 540 -48.45 -39.04 11.36
CA LEU A 540 -49.77 -38.57 11.82
C LEU A 540 -50.81 -39.69 12.00
N SER A 541 -50.53 -40.90 11.50
CA SER A 541 -51.36 -42.10 11.73
C SER A 541 -50.99 -42.88 13.00
N LEU A 542 -49.84 -42.56 13.62
CA LEU A 542 -49.37 -43.25 14.82
C LEU A 542 -50.14 -42.82 16.07
N THR A 543 -50.42 -43.79 16.94
CA THR A 543 -51.01 -43.60 18.26
C THR A 543 -50.33 -44.53 19.28
N PRO A 544 -50.40 -44.25 20.60
CA PRO A 544 -49.80 -45.10 21.63
C PRO A 544 -50.29 -46.56 21.60
N GLU A 545 -51.48 -46.81 21.06
CA GLU A 545 -52.09 -48.14 20.93
C GLU A 545 -51.59 -48.91 19.70
N ASN A 546 -51.17 -48.22 18.63
CA ASN A 546 -50.68 -48.87 17.41
C ASN A 546 -49.15 -48.96 17.34
N ASN A 547 -48.42 -48.02 17.96
CA ASN A 547 -46.96 -47.97 17.93
C ASN A 547 -46.30 -48.66 19.13
N ALA A 548 -46.54 -49.96 19.30
CA ALA A 548 -45.89 -50.77 20.34
C ALA A 548 -44.40 -51.07 20.05
N ARG A 549 -43.88 -50.73 18.85
CA ARG A 549 -42.48 -51.02 18.47
C ARG A 549 -41.47 -49.98 18.98
N ASN A 550 -41.93 -48.75 19.23
CA ASN A 550 -41.13 -47.68 19.79
C ASN A 550 -41.50 -47.44 21.27
N PRO A 551 -40.66 -47.85 22.23
CA PRO A 551 -40.98 -47.74 23.66
C PRO A 551 -41.06 -46.29 24.16
N TRP A 552 -40.50 -45.33 23.41
CA TRP A 552 -40.54 -43.90 23.74
C TRP A 552 -41.73 -43.16 23.13
N PHE A 553 -42.55 -43.79 22.28
CA PHE A 553 -43.68 -43.12 21.63
C PHE A 553 -44.76 -42.67 22.62
N VAL A 554 -44.94 -43.40 23.74
CA VAL A 554 -45.82 -42.98 24.84
C VAL A 554 -45.32 -41.70 25.50
N GLU A 555 -44.01 -41.59 25.75
CA GLU A 555 -43.42 -40.39 26.37
C GLU A 555 -43.44 -39.19 25.42
N PHE A 556 -43.23 -39.42 24.11
CA PHE A 556 -43.46 -38.41 23.08
C PHE A 556 -44.90 -37.88 23.12
N TRP A 557 -45.90 -38.77 23.23
CA TRP A 557 -47.31 -38.38 23.32
C TRP A 557 -47.60 -37.56 24.58
N GLU A 558 -46.99 -37.91 25.71
CA GLU A 558 -47.13 -37.16 26.96
C GLU A 558 -46.55 -35.74 26.85
N GLU A 559 -45.36 -35.59 26.25
CA GLU A 559 -44.71 -34.29 26.05
C GLU A 559 -45.46 -33.42 25.02
N GLN A 560 -45.89 -34.01 23.91
CA GLN A 560 -46.61 -33.37 22.81
C GLN A 560 -47.95 -32.79 23.24
N PHE A 561 -48.73 -33.51 24.07
CA PHE A 561 -50.04 -33.07 24.55
C PHE A 561 -50.04 -32.51 25.99
N ARG A 562 -48.87 -32.46 26.65
CA ARG A 562 -48.70 -32.08 28.08
C ARG A 562 -49.66 -32.81 29.02
N CYS A 563 -49.93 -34.06 28.70
CA CYS A 563 -50.85 -34.94 29.42
C CYS A 563 -50.14 -36.25 29.82
N ARG A 564 -50.72 -37.00 30.76
CA ARG A 564 -50.14 -38.25 31.26
C ARG A 564 -50.97 -39.45 30.77
N TYR A 565 -50.34 -40.40 30.11
CA TYR A 565 -50.98 -41.55 29.50
C TYR A 565 -51.31 -42.61 30.57
N PRO A 566 -52.46 -43.32 30.48
CA PRO A 566 -52.84 -44.33 31.45
C PRO A 566 -51.78 -45.44 31.61
N GLY A 567 -51.29 -45.62 32.84
CA GLY A 567 -50.30 -46.66 33.18
C GLY A 567 -48.83 -46.31 32.89
N ALA A 568 -48.54 -45.17 32.25
CA ALA A 568 -47.16 -44.74 31.97
C ALA A 568 -46.33 -44.54 33.26
N PRO A 569 -45.01 -44.80 33.25
CA PRO A 569 -44.14 -44.55 34.39
C PRO A 569 -44.10 -43.04 34.76
N ARG A 570 -43.62 -42.71 35.95
CA ARG A 570 -43.32 -41.31 36.30
C ARG A 570 -41.91 -40.97 35.87
N THR A 571 -41.78 -39.90 35.10
CA THR A 571 -40.52 -39.28 34.68
C THR A 571 -40.35 -37.95 35.41
N PRO A 572 -39.13 -37.38 35.49
CA PRO A 572 -38.95 -36.05 36.08
C PRO A 572 -39.82 -34.99 35.39
N TYR A 573 -40.03 -35.14 34.08
CA TYR A 573 -40.73 -34.18 33.23
C TYR A 573 -42.26 -34.33 33.27
N ASN A 574 -42.80 -35.56 33.29
CA ASN A 574 -44.26 -35.80 33.28
C ASN A 574 -44.97 -35.61 34.65
N THR A 575 -44.23 -35.28 35.72
CA THR A 575 -44.73 -35.31 37.11
C THR A 575 -45.99 -34.44 37.33
N ASN A 576 -46.09 -33.32 36.62
CA ASN A 576 -47.15 -32.32 36.74
C ASN A 576 -48.29 -32.47 35.69
N TYR A 577 -48.24 -33.47 34.81
CA TYR A 577 -49.18 -33.59 33.70
C TYR A 577 -50.55 -34.11 34.13
N LYS A 578 -51.61 -33.55 33.53
CA LYS A 578 -53.00 -33.99 33.73
C LYS A 578 -53.24 -35.29 32.96
N PRO A 579 -54.10 -36.22 33.42
CA PRO A 579 -54.41 -37.42 32.64
C PRO A 579 -54.90 -37.08 31.22
N CYS A 580 -54.40 -37.78 30.21
CA CYS A 580 -54.87 -37.64 28.82
C CYS A 580 -56.35 -38.02 28.70
N THR A 581 -57.07 -37.41 27.75
CA THR A 581 -58.53 -37.56 27.58
C THR A 581 -58.95 -38.70 26.66
N GLY A 582 -58.01 -39.28 25.89
CA GLY A 582 -58.30 -40.28 24.86
C GLY A 582 -58.92 -39.66 23.60
N ARG A 583 -58.72 -38.35 23.39
CA ARG A 583 -59.20 -37.57 22.23
C ARG A 583 -58.08 -36.78 21.55
N GLU A 584 -56.90 -36.82 22.12
CA GLU A 584 -55.67 -36.28 21.55
C GLU A 584 -55.40 -36.94 20.20
N LYS A 585 -54.91 -36.18 19.21
CA LYS A 585 -54.52 -36.69 17.90
C LYS A 585 -53.45 -35.78 17.29
N LEU A 586 -52.44 -36.39 16.68
CA LEU A 586 -51.44 -35.65 15.88
C LEU A 586 -52.13 -35.02 14.66
N SER A 587 -51.79 -33.77 14.37
CA SER A 587 -52.25 -33.03 13.20
C SER A 587 -51.15 -32.11 12.67
N THR A 588 -51.31 -31.64 11.43
CA THR A 588 -50.38 -30.69 10.80
C THR A 588 -50.32 -29.33 11.48
N GLU A 589 -51.31 -28.96 12.30
CA GLU A 589 -51.28 -27.71 13.09
C GLU A 589 -50.60 -27.86 14.46
N ASN A 590 -50.48 -29.08 15.00
CA ASN A 590 -49.88 -29.32 16.32
C ASN A 590 -48.51 -30.01 16.28
N THR A 591 -48.16 -30.68 15.19
CA THR A 591 -46.91 -31.43 15.05
C THR A 591 -45.94 -30.71 14.11
N GLU A 592 -44.87 -30.13 14.66
CA GLU A 592 -43.74 -29.66 13.86
C GLU A 592 -42.91 -30.83 13.34
N PHE A 593 -42.52 -30.79 12.07
CA PHE A 593 -41.74 -31.84 11.41
C PHE A 593 -40.29 -31.41 11.20
N GLU A 594 -39.36 -32.32 11.50
CA GLU A 594 -37.96 -32.19 11.09
C GLU A 594 -37.85 -32.15 9.56
N ALA A 595 -37.08 -31.18 9.04
CA ALA A 595 -36.88 -30.97 7.61
C ALA A 595 -35.78 -31.89 7.05
N GLN A 596 -34.81 -32.29 7.88
CA GLN A 596 -33.60 -33.00 7.44
C GLN A 596 -33.70 -34.54 7.52
N LEU A 597 -34.92 -35.08 7.66
CA LEU A 597 -35.17 -36.54 7.80
C LEU A 597 -34.71 -37.38 6.60
N GLN A 598 -34.53 -36.78 5.42
CA GLN A 598 -33.95 -37.44 4.25
C GLN A 598 -32.63 -38.16 4.59
N PHE A 599 -31.71 -37.50 5.31
CA PHE A 599 -30.41 -38.09 5.62
C PHE A 599 -30.53 -39.38 6.45
N VAL A 600 -31.59 -39.50 7.27
CA VAL A 600 -31.89 -40.72 8.04
C VAL A 600 -32.42 -41.83 7.12
N ALA A 601 -33.36 -41.49 6.23
CA ALA A 601 -33.93 -42.43 5.27
C ALA A 601 -32.88 -42.98 4.30
N ASP A 602 -32.06 -42.09 3.73
CA ASP A 602 -30.96 -42.45 2.83
C ASP A 602 -29.87 -43.24 3.56
N ALA A 603 -29.64 -43.01 4.86
CA ALA A 603 -28.68 -43.80 5.64
C ALA A 603 -29.14 -45.26 5.85
N VAL A 604 -30.45 -45.48 5.99
CA VAL A 604 -31.04 -46.83 5.99
C VAL A 604 -30.95 -47.43 4.58
N TRP A 605 -31.35 -46.69 3.54
CA TRP A 605 -31.38 -47.20 2.18
C TRP A 605 -29.99 -47.53 1.63
N ALA A 606 -28.95 -46.79 2.03
CA ALA A 606 -27.55 -47.16 1.76
C ALA A 606 -27.21 -48.56 2.29
N PHE A 607 -27.64 -48.92 3.51
CA PHE A 607 -27.47 -50.30 4.00
C PHE A 607 -28.34 -51.31 3.25
N VAL A 608 -29.60 -50.98 2.93
CA VAL A 608 -30.51 -51.87 2.16
C VAL A 608 -29.90 -52.24 0.81
N PHE A 609 -29.48 -51.24 0.02
CA PHE A 609 -28.88 -51.44 -1.30
C PHE A 609 -27.54 -52.19 -1.19
N ALA A 610 -26.67 -51.83 -0.23
CA ALA A 610 -25.41 -52.54 -0.01
C ALA A 610 -25.61 -54.02 0.36
N ILE A 611 -26.61 -54.34 1.20
CA ILE A 611 -26.95 -55.73 1.57
C ILE A 611 -27.55 -56.48 0.37
N ARG A 612 -28.42 -55.83 -0.42
CA ARG A 612 -29.02 -56.41 -1.63
C ARG A 612 -27.95 -56.82 -2.64
N ASP A 613 -27.02 -55.91 -2.94
CA ASP A 613 -26.01 -56.14 -3.97
C ASP A 613 -24.91 -57.08 -3.48
N MET A 614 -24.55 -57.02 -2.19
CA MET A 614 -23.71 -58.04 -1.53
C MET A 614 -24.34 -59.45 -1.59
N HIS A 615 -25.65 -59.58 -1.40
CA HIS A 615 -26.35 -60.87 -1.49
C HIS A 615 -26.46 -61.37 -2.93
N LYS A 616 -26.74 -60.48 -3.88
CA LYS A 616 -26.75 -60.79 -5.31
C LYS A 616 -25.44 -61.43 -5.75
N ASP A 617 -24.30 -60.85 -5.35
CA ASP A 617 -22.98 -61.30 -5.77
C ASP A 617 -22.44 -62.50 -4.95
N LEU A 618 -22.72 -62.59 -3.64
CA LEU A 618 -22.22 -63.68 -2.79
C LEU A 618 -23.16 -64.90 -2.69
N CYS A 619 -24.47 -64.68 -2.72
CA CYS A 619 -25.49 -65.74 -2.62
C CYS A 619 -26.19 -66.03 -3.96
N GLY A 620 -25.84 -65.31 -5.04
CA GLY A 620 -26.43 -65.50 -6.37
C GLY A 620 -27.92 -65.16 -6.44
N GLY A 621 -28.40 -64.25 -5.57
CA GLY A 621 -29.81 -63.86 -5.49
C GLY A 621 -30.78 -64.95 -5.02
N ARG A 622 -30.27 -66.07 -4.46
CA ARG A 622 -31.10 -67.19 -3.99
C ARG A 622 -31.90 -66.83 -2.73
N PRO A 623 -33.12 -67.36 -2.54
CA PRO A 623 -33.90 -67.06 -1.34
C PRO A 623 -33.19 -67.41 -0.02
N GLY A 624 -33.19 -66.46 0.93
CA GLY A 624 -32.55 -66.58 2.25
C GLY A 624 -31.07 -66.20 2.28
N LEU A 625 -30.49 -66.15 3.49
CA LEU A 625 -29.03 -65.98 3.66
C LEU A 625 -28.29 -67.26 3.27
N CYS A 626 -27.21 -67.11 2.50
CA CYS A 626 -26.20 -68.14 2.32
C CYS A 626 -25.08 -68.01 3.37
N GLU A 627 -24.27 -69.06 3.52
CA GLU A 627 -23.19 -69.13 4.52
C GLU A 627 -22.14 -68.03 4.38
N ALA A 628 -21.91 -67.50 3.16
CA ALA A 628 -21.02 -66.36 2.93
C ALA A 628 -21.50 -65.03 3.56
N MET A 629 -22.73 -65.00 4.10
CA MET A 629 -23.30 -63.88 4.84
C MET A 629 -23.68 -64.25 6.29
N ARG A 630 -23.27 -65.41 6.80
CA ARG A 630 -23.56 -65.88 8.16
C ARG A 630 -22.27 -66.04 9.00
N PRO A 631 -21.88 -65.06 9.82
CA PRO A 631 -22.43 -63.70 9.94
C PRO A 631 -21.97 -62.77 8.80
N VAL A 632 -22.60 -61.60 8.69
CA VAL A 632 -22.28 -60.60 7.66
C VAL A 632 -20.86 -60.05 7.86
N ASN A 633 -20.01 -60.17 6.84
CA ASN A 633 -18.64 -59.68 6.89
C ASN A 633 -18.57 -58.15 6.69
N GLY A 634 -18.42 -57.39 7.79
CA GLY A 634 -18.37 -55.93 7.79
C GLY A 634 -17.39 -55.26 6.80
N PRO A 635 -16.14 -55.73 6.65
CA PRO A 635 -15.20 -55.24 5.61
C PRO A 635 -15.64 -55.48 4.16
N THR A 636 -16.55 -56.42 3.95
CA THR A 636 -17.16 -56.69 2.65
C THR A 636 -18.40 -55.82 2.46
N LEU A 637 -19.26 -55.71 3.47
CA LEU A 637 -20.39 -54.78 3.47
C LEU A 637 -19.94 -53.33 3.23
N LEU A 638 -18.85 -52.88 3.87
CA LEU A 638 -18.27 -51.53 3.69
C LEU A 638 -17.88 -51.25 2.23
N ARG A 639 -17.46 -52.26 1.46
CA ARG A 639 -17.09 -52.10 0.05
C ARG A 639 -18.31 -51.86 -0.84
N TYR A 640 -19.39 -52.63 -0.64
CA TYR A 640 -20.66 -52.38 -1.33
C TYR A 640 -21.29 -51.05 -0.86
N LEU A 641 -21.22 -50.74 0.44
CA LEU A 641 -21.76 -49.51 1.03
C LEU A 641 -21.16 -48.24 0.41
N ARG A 642 -19.85 -48.21 0.16
CA ARG A 642 -19.19 -47.09 -0.54
C ARG A 642 -19.43 -47.04 -2.06
N GLN A 643 -20.19 -47.98 -2.62
CA GLN A 643 -20.48 -48.10 -4.05
C GLN A 643 -21.98 -48.00 -4.36
N VAL A 644 -22.83 -47.69 -3.37
CA VAL A 644 -24.27 -47.52 -3.60
C VAL A 644 -24.57 -46.25 -4.39
N GLN A 645 -25.45 -46.38 -5.38
CA GLN A 645 -26.16 -45.29 -6.04
C GLN A 645 -27.63 -45.67 -6.11
N PHE A 646 -28.52 -44.79 -5.65
CA PHE A 646 -29.96 -45.05 -5.61
C PHE A 646 -30.79 -43.76 -5.62
N THR A 647 -32.05 -43.85 -6.04
CA THR A 647 -33.05 -42.82 -5.79
C THR A 647 -33.61 -43.00 -4.37
N GLY A 648 -33.49 -42.00 -3.51
CA GLY A 648 -33.93 -42.03 -2.11
C GLY A 648 -35.44 -41.82 -1.93
N LEU A 649 -35.92 -41.90 -0.68
CA LEU A 649 -37.35 -41.70 -0.34
C LEU A 649 -37.82 -40.23 -0.47
N SER A 650 -36.92 -39.30 -0.77
CA SER A 650 -37.24 -37.92 -1.19
C SER A 650 -37.45 -37.79 -2.70
N GLY A 651 -37.02 -38.77 -3.50
CA GLY A 651 -36.93 -38.69 -4.96
C GLY A 651 -35.58 -38.21 -5.51
N ASP A 652 -34.60 -37.85 -4.66
CA ASP A 652 -33.25 -37.46 -5.10
C ASP A 652 -32.37 -38.67 -5.45
N GLU A 653 -31.40 -38.51 -6.36
CA GLU A 653 -30.29 -39.46 -6.46
C GLU A 653 -29.25 -39.23 -5.35
N PHE A 654 -28.95 -40.30 -4.62
CA PHE A 654 -27.93 -40.37 -3.58
C PHE A 654 -26.76 -41.27 -4.02
N HIS A 655 -25.53 -40.82 -3.71
CA HIS A 655 -24.30 -41.61 -3.70
C HIS A 655 -23.34 -41.00 -2.66
N PHE A 656 -22.34 -41.78 -2.22
CA PHE A 656 -21.25 -41.27 -1.39
C PHE A 656 -20.11 -40.73 -2.26
N ASP A 657 -19.41 -39.70 -1.75
CA ASP A 657 -18.21 -39.17 -2.39
C ASP A 657 -16.95 -40.04 -2.13
N GLN A 658 -15.80 -39.61 -2.65
CA GLN A 658 -14.50 -40.29 -2.43
C GLN A 658 -14.09 -40.37 -0.94
N TYR A 659 -14.59 -39.47 -0.09
CA TYR A 659 -14.42 -39.46 1.35
C TYR A 659 -15.59 -40.13 2.10
N GLY A 660 -16.48 -40.86 1.43
CA GLY A 660 -17.59 -41.56 2.08
C GLY A 660 -18.60 -40.63 2.77
N ASP A 661 -18.65 -39.37 2.33
CA ASP A 661 -19.53 -38.31 2.82
C ASP A 661 -20.66 -38.03 1.81
N GLY A 662 -21.71 -37.31 2.24
CA GLY A 662 -22.85 -36.97 1.38
C GLY A 662 -22.57 -35.81 0.42
N PRO A 663 -23.39 -35.65 -0.64
CA PRO A 663 -23.21 -34.59 -1.65
C PRO A 663 -23.32 -33.18 -1.04
N ALA A 664 -22.39 -32.30 -1.39
CA ALA A 664 -22.22 -30.97 -0.80
C ALA A 664 -23.22 -29.91 -1.32
N ARG A 665 -24.50 -30.07 -0.95
CA ARG A 665 -25.60 -29.18 -1.33
C ARG A 665 -26.17 -28.46 -0.10
N TYR A 666 -26.32 -27.13 -0.15
CA TYR A 666 -26.88 -26.34 0.96
C TYR A 666 -27.89 -25.30 0.48
N ASN A 667 -28.93 -25.08 1.27
CA ASN A 667 -29.79 -23.90 1.19
C ASN A 667 -29.16 -22.77 2.02
N ILE A 668 -29.17 -21.55 1.48
CA ILE A 668 -28.84 -20.35 2.26
C ILE A 668 -30.14 -19.71 2.72
N LEU A 669 -30.30 -19.60 4.04
CA LEU A 669 -31.49 -19.05 4.67
C LEU A 669 -31.20 -17.68 5.28
N HIS A 670 -32.21 -16.83 5.36
CA HIS A 670 -32.15 -15.52 5.99
C HIS A 670 -33.33 -15.34 6.95
N PHE A 671 -33.07 -14.86 8.17
CA PHE A 671 -34.10 -14.54 9.16
C PHE A 671 -34.39 -13.04 9.14
N LYS A 672 -35.52 -12.65 8.53
CA LYS A 672 -35.97 -11.26 8.45
C LYS A 672 -37.40 -11.06 8.94
N GLN A 673 -37.69 -9.83 9.34
CA GLN A 673 -39.06 -9.36 9.53
C GLN A 673 -39.76 -9.25 8.17
N VAL A 674 -40.88 -9.95 7.98
CA VAL A 674 -41.70 -9.92 6.74
C VAL A 674 -42.83 -8.89 6.81
N SER A 675 -43.29 -8.57 8.01
CA SER A 675 -44.17 -7.45 8.34
C SER A 675 -43.95 -7.07 9.81
N PRO A 676 -44.34 -5.87 10.30
CA PRO A 676 -43.98 -5.40 11.63
C PRO A 676 -44.25 -6.43 12.76
N ARG A 677 -43.17 -6.82 13.45
CA ARG A 677 -43.07 -7.87 14.49
C ARG A 677 -43.37 -9.31 14.05
N VAL A 678 -43.41 -9.60 12.76
CA VAL A 678 -43.57 -10.95 12.20
C VAL A 678 -42.28 -11.36 11.49
N TYR A 679 -41.54 -12.30 12.08
CA TYR A 679 -40.25 -12.77 11.58
C TYR A 679 -40.37 -14.16 10.95
N ARG A 680 -39.60 -14.44 9.90
CA ARG A 680 -39.54 -15.75 9.24
C ARG A 680 -38.14 -16.06 8.72
N TRP A 681 -37.79 -17.34 8.75
CA TRP A 681 -36.73 -17.91 7.94
C TRP A 681 -37.22 -18.04 6.49
N LEU A 682 -36.41 -17.57 5.54
CA LEU A 682 -36.69 -17.61 4.10
C LEU A 682 -35.43 -18.05 3.35
N LYS A 683 -35.56 -18.88 2.30
CA LYS A 683 -34.43 -19.22 1.42
C LYS A 683 -34.11 -18.01 0.54
N VAL A 684 -32.84 -17.59 0.54
CA VAL A 684 -32.32 -16.46 -0.26
C VAL A 684 -31.18 -16.86 -1.19
N GLY A 685 -30.81 -18.14 -1.22
CA GLY A 685 -29.70 -18.63 -2.06
C GLY A 685 -29.44 -20.12 -1.89
N ASN A 686 -28.41 -20.61 -2.58
CA ASN A 686 -27.97 -22.00 -2.54
C ASN A 686 -26.46 -22.11 -2.75
N TYR A 687 -25.87 -23.18 -2.21
CA TYR A 687 -24.50 -23.58 -2.46
C TYR A 687 -24.49 -24.98 -3.08
N LEU A 688 -23.97 -25.09 -4.30
CA LEU A 688 -23.99 -26.31 -5.11
C LEU A 688 -22.60 -26.51 -5.75
N ASP A 689 -22.05 -27.71 -5.60
CA ASP A 689 -20.80 -28.20 -6.23
C ASP A 689 -19.54 -27.31 -6.12
N GLY A 690 -19.58 -26.29 -5.26
CA GLY A 690 -18.49 -25.35 -4.99
C GLY A 690 -18.89 -23.88 -5.09
N GLU A 691 -19.97 -23.56 -5.79
CA GLU A 691 -20.41 -22.20 -6.12
C GLU A 691 -21.55 -21.72 -5.21
N LEU A 692 -21.57 -20.41 -4.91
CA LEU A 692 -22.56 -19.76 -4.05
C LEU A 692 -23.43 -18.80 -4.86
N GLU A 693 -24.73 -19.10 -4.97
CA GLU A 693 -25.73 -18.18 -5.49
C GLU A 693 -26.46 -17.51 -4.31
N LEU A 694 -26.49 -16.17 -4.28
CA LEU A 694 -27.08 -15.40 -3.18
C LEU A 694 -27.86 -14.18 -3.72
N ILE A 695 -29.17 -14.13 -3.44
CA ILE A 695 -30.10 -13.11 -3.93
C ILE A 695 -30.06 -11.90 -3.00
N MET A 696 -29.10 -11.01 -3.24
CA MET A 696 -28.88 -9.82 -2.39
C MET A 696 -30.10 -8.89 -2.28
N ASP A 697 -30.96 -8.81 -3.30
CA ASP A 697 -32.20 -8.01 -3.25
C ASP A 697 -33.24 -8.55 -2.25
N GLU A 698 -33.15 -9.83 -1.87
CA GLU A 698 -33.99 -10.41 -0.82
C GLU A 698 -33.36 -10.32 0.58
N ILE A 699 -32.09 -9.92 0.69
CA ILE A 699 -31.42 -9.80 1.99
C ILE A 699 -31.72 -8.41 2.59
N GLN A 700 -32.18 -8.43 3.84
CA GLN A 700 -32.52 -7.24 4.61
C GLN A 700 -32.11 -7.48 6.06
N PHE A 701 -31.09 -6.76 6.55
CA PHE A 701 -30.54 -7.00 7.89
C PHE A 701 -31.46 -6.51 9.01
N LYS A 702 -32.03 -5.31 8.91
CA LYS A 702 -33.08 -4.81 9.82
C LYS A 702 -34.23 -4.20 9.02
N TRP A 703 -35.40 -4.06 9.65
CA TRP A 703 -36.58 -3.46 9.01
C TRP A 703 -36.33 -2.06 8.43
N ASP A 704 -35.68 -1.18 9.19
CA ASP A 704 -35.40 0.21 8.77
C ASP A 704 -34.05 0.35 8.03
N GLU A 705 -33.10 -0.55 8.27
CA GLU A 705 -31.77 -0.56 7.63
C GLU A 705 -31.53 -1.86 6.86
N ARG A 706 -31.71 -1.79 5.52
CA ARG A 706 -31.60 -2.98 4.65
C ARG A 706 -30.19 -3.52 4.49
N LYS A 707 -29.19 -2.63 4.47
CA LYS A 707 -27.79 -2.97 4.19
C LYS A 707 -27.18 -3.81 5.32
N PRO A 708 -26.20 -4.68 5.03
CA PRO A 708 -25.42 -5.32 6.09
C PRO A 708 -24.69 -4.27 6.93
N PRO A 709 -24.50 -4.50 8.25
CA PRO A 709 -23.70 -3.64 9.09
C PRO A 709 -22.24 -3.66 8.61
N GLU A 710 -21.58 -2.50 8.56
CA GLU A 710 -20.17 -2.42 8.20
C GLU A 710 -19.29 -3.11 9.26
N SER A 711 -18.36 -3.96 8.81
CA SER A 711 -17.49 -4.76 9.68
C SER A 711 -16.05 -4.78 9.16
N VAL A 712 -15.34 -3.66 9.37
CA VAL A 712 -13.95 -3.44 8.95
C VAL A 712 -13.15 -2.87 10.13
N CYS A 713 -11.88 -3.30 10.30
CA CYS A 713 -11.13 -2.90 11.49
C CYS A 713 -10.74 -1.42 11.45
N SER A 714 -10.45 -0.88 10.27
CA SER A 714 -10.27 0.54 10.00
C SER A 714 -10.90 0.90 8.65
N ALA A 715 -11.39 2.13 8.55
CA ALA A 715 -11.85 2.69 7.29
C ALA A 715 -10.65 2.95 6.35
N GLU A 716 -10.93 3.02 5.05
CA GLU A 716 -9.93 3.43 4.06
C GLU A 716 -9.48 4.88 4.26
N CYS A 717 -8.19 5.14 4.03
CA CYS A 717 -7.59 6.45 4.29
C CYS A 717 -7.91 7.46 3.18
N GLU A 718 -7.98 8.74 3.54
CA GLU A 718 -8.31 9.82 2.61
C GLU A 718 -7.18 10.08 1.60
N LEU A 719 -7.49 10.86 0.55
CA LEU A 719 -6.48 11.27 -0.44
C LEU A 719 -5.39 12.11 0.24
N GLY A 720 -4.12 11.73 0.01
CA GLY A 720 -2.97 12.36 0.67
C GLY A 720 -2.61 11.80 2.04
N GLN A 721 -3.31 10.75 2.52
CA GLN A 721 -2.95 9.98 3.72
C GLN A 721 -2.36 8.62 3.38
N ALA A 722 -1.43 8.14 4.20
CA ALA A 722 -0.86 6.80 4.14
C ALA A 722 -1.33 5.94 5.34
N LYS A 723 -1.32 4.62 5.16
CA LYS A 723 -1.68 3.61 6.17
C LYS A 723 -0.48 3.30 7.08
N GLN A 724 -0.69 3.27 8.38
CA GLN A 724 0.23 2.72 9.37
C GLN A 724 -0.45 1.56 10.09
N TYR A 725 -0.06 0.33 9.76
CA TYR A 725 -0.62 -0.88 10.39
C TYR A 725 -0.32 -0.94 11.88
N VAL A 726 -1.26 -1.50 12.65
CA VAL A 726 -1.13 -1.70 14.10
C VAL A 726 -0.28 -2.95 14.36
N GLU A 727 0.68 -2.84 15.27
CA GLU A 727 1.54 -3.98 15.63
C GLU A 727 0.69 -5.13 16.21
N GLY A 728 0.70 -6.28 15.52
CA GLY A 728 -0.07 -7.46 15.88
C GLY A 728 -1.46 -7.61 15.25
N GLU A 729 -1.99 -6.58 14.56
CA GLU A 729 -3.33 -6.63 13.95
C GLU A 729 -3.28 -6.26 12.45
N SER A 730 -3.17 -7.26 11.57
CA SER A 730 -2.87 -7.07 10.14
C SER A 730 -3.92 -6.33 9.32
N CYS A 731 -5.20 -6.40 9.66
CA CYS A 731 -6.27 -5.64 8.97
C CYS A 731 -6.56 -4.27 9.61
N CYS A 732 -5.78 -3.86 10.61
CA CYS A 732 -6.03 -2.67 11.40
C CYS A 732 -4.93 -1.63 11.14
N TRP A 733 -5.30 -0.39 10.81
CA TRP A 733 -4.35 0.69 10.52
C TRP A 733 -4.84 2.05 11.02
N HIS A 734 -3.89 2.95 11.27
CA HIS A 734 -4.12 4.37 11.43
C HIS A 734 -3.78 5.09 10.12
N CYS A 735 -4.51 6.16 9.81
CA CYS A 735 -4.24 7.01 8.65
C CYS A 735 -3.42 8.24 9.10
N PHE A 736 -2.33 8.55 8.41
CA PHE A 736 -1.51 9.74 8.68
C PHE A 736 -1.32 10.58 7.42
N ASN A 737 -1.37 11.91 7.56
CA ASN A 737 -1.19 12.84 6.45
C ASN A 737 0.27 12.90 6.00
N CYS A 738 0.54 12.86 4.70
CA CYS A 738 1.85 13.19 4.15
C CYS A 738 2.18 14.68 4.36
N THR A 739 3.47 15.03 4.50
CA THR A 739 3.91 16.39 4.84
C THR A 739 3.82 17.38 3.66
N GLN A 740 4.21 18.64 3.88
CA GLN A 740 4.05 19.75 2.91
C GLN A 740 4.67 19.47 1.52
N TYR A 741 5.76 18.70 1.45
CA TYR A 741 6.48 18.41 0.21
C TYR A 741 6.34 16.97 -0.27
N GLU A 742 5.44 16.20 0.35
CA GLU A 742 5.24 14.79 0.06
C GLU A 742 3.86 14.50 -0.54
N ILE A 743 3.79 13.40 -1.28
CA ILE A 743 2.55 12.78 -1.76
C ILE A 743 2.43 11.36 -1.22
N ARG A 744 1.22 10.80 -1.21
CA ARG A 744 1.05 9.35 -0.97
C ARG A 744 1.77 8.59 -2.09
N SER A 745 2.56 7.57 -1.75
CA SER A 745 3.27 6.78 -2.76
C SER A 745 2.29 6.07 -3.70
N PRO A 746 2.51 6.11 -5.03
CA PRO A 746 1.71 5.35 -5.98
C PRO A 746 2.04 3.84 -5.97
N TYR A 747 3.09 3.42 -5.26
CA TYR A 747 3.55 2.02 -5.19
C TYR A 747 3.35 1.35 -3.82
N SER A 748 3.01 2.11 -2.79
CA SER A 748 2.76 1.58 -1.43
C SER A 748 1.77 2.44 -0.68
N GLU A 749 0.73 1.83 -0.13
CA GLU A 749 -0.26 2.54 0.69
C GLU A 749 0.31 3.04 2.02
N THR A 750 1.47 2.52 2.46
CA THR A 750 2.08 2.84 3.77
C THR A 750 3.15 3.93 3.72
N ALA A 751 3.51 4.42 2.54
CA ALA A 751 4.63 5.36 2.37
C ALA A 751 4.18 6.71 1.82
N CYS A 752 4.68 7.78 2.42
CA CYS A 752 4.75 9.10 1.80
C CYS A 752 6.08 9.23 1.05
N VAL A 753 6.10 9.98 -0.06
CA VAL A 753 7.31 10.21 -0.88
C VAL A 753 7.46 11.68 -1.22
N GLU A 754 8.66 12.22 -1.05
CA GLU A 754 8.95 13.64 -1.30
C GLU A 754 9.00 13.96 -2.80
N CYS A 755 8.35 15.05 -3.21
CA CYS A 755 8.36 15.51 -4.60
C CYS A 755 9.77 15.94 -5.07
N PRO A 756 10.14 15.70 -6.34
CA PRO A 756 11.42 16.16 -6.88
C PRO A 756 11.51 17.69 -6.93
N ARG A 757 12.72 18.24 -6.87
CA ARG A 757 12.94 19.69 -6.95
C ARG A 757 12.42 20.25 -8.29
N GLY A 758 11.83 21.43 -8.25
CA GLY A 758 11.03 21.99 -9.34
C GLY A 758 9.56 21.57 -9.33
N THR A 759 9.14 20.71 -8.40
CA THR A 759 7.74 20.33 -8.20
C THR A 759 7.30 20.43 -6.74
N LEU A 760 6.00 20.64 -6.54
CA LEU A 760 5.30 20.64 -5.24
C LEU A 760 4.10 19.69 -5.30
N PRO A 761 3.65 19.10 -4.18
CA PRO A 761 2.39 18.36 -4.12
C PRO A 761 1.19 19.18 -4.62
N ASP A 762 0.24 18.54 -5.27
CA ASP A 762 -1.07 19.15 -5.55
C ASP A 762 -1.94 19.24 -4.28
N LEU A 763 -3.08 19.95 -4.37
CA LEU A 763 -3.93 20.24 -3.21
C LEU A 763 -4.39 18.98 -2.44
N MET A 764 -4.50 17.84 -3.14
CA MET A 764 -4.90 16.55 -2.59
C MET A 764 -3.71 15.66 -2.20
N ARG A 765 -2.47 16.16 -2.33
CA ARG A 765 -1.20 15.43 -2.16
C ARG A 765 -1.16 14.07 -2.89
N THR A 766 -1.69 14.04 -4.12
CA THR A 766 -1.76 12.82 -4.96
C THR A 766 -0.65 12.75 -6.00
N ARG A 767 -0.11 13.90 -6.42
CA ARG A 767 0.84 14.04 -7.53
C ARG A 767 1.69 15.30 -7.34
N CYS A 768 2.87 15.32 -7.94
CA CYS A 768 3.76 16.47 -7.95
C CYS A 768 3.51 17.36 -9.18
N ALA A 769 3.11 18.61 -8.97
CA ALA A 769 2.88 19.62 -10.00
C ALA A 769 4.12 20.50 -10.20
N GLN A 770 4.36 20.95 -11.44
CA GLN A 770 5.53 21.79 -11.79
C GLN A 770 5.39 23.22 -11.26
N ILE A 771 6.48 23.76 -10.71
CA ILE A 771 6.58 25.16 -10.26
C ILE A 771 6.79 26.07 -11.49
N PRO A 772 6.04 27.17 -11.65
CA PRO A 772 6.19 28.09 -12.79
C PRO A 772 7.57 28.79 -12.81
N GLU A 773 8.09 29.08 -13.99
CA GLU A 773 9.39 29.75 -14.16
C GLU A 773 9.37 31.23 -13.74
N LEU A 774 10.26 31.62 -12.83
CA LEU A 774 10.62 33.00 -12.56
C LEU A 774 11.89 33.38 -13.34
N TYR A 775 11.84 34.49 -14.07
CA TYR A 775 12.99 35.13 -14.71
C TYR A 775 12.82 36.66 -14.73
N LEU A 776 13.87 37.40 -15.07
CA LEU A 776 13.77 38.86 -15.24
C LEU A 776 12.91 39.17 -16.48
N GLN A 777 11.62 39.41 -16.26
CA GLN A 777 10.70 39.75 -17.35
C GLN A 777 10.95 41.19 -17.83
N ALA A 778 10.89 41.40 -19.14
CA ALA A 778 11.00 42.71 -19.78
C ALA A 778 9.87 43.69 -19.38
N SER A 779 8.78 43.18 -18.81
CA SER A 779 7.66 43.92 -18.18
C SER A 779 7.99 44.52 -16.81
N SER A 780 9.07 44.08 -16.15
CA SER A 780 9.40 44.56 -14.80
C SER A 780 9.88 46.02 -14.82
N PRO A 781 9.46 46.89 -13.87
CA PRO A 781 9.78 48.32 -13.90
C PRO A 781 11.29 48.62 -13.97
N ALA A 782 12.11 47.81 -13.28
CA ALA A 782 13.55 47.96 -13.27
C ALA A 782 14.19 47.60 -14.64
N ALA A 783 13.69 46.55 -15.32
CA ALA A 783 14.11 46.19 -16.67
C ALA A 783 13.69 47.26 -17.70
N ILE A 784 12.46 47.77 -17.60
CA ILE A 784 11.96 48.87 -18.44
C ILE A 784 12.86 50.11 -18.30
N GLY A 785 13.21 50.50 -17.07
CA GLY A 785 14.11 51.61 -16.81
C GLY A 785 15.51 51.43 -17.43
N ALA A 786 16.10 50.23 -17.30
CA ALA A 786 17.40 49.91 -17.89
C ALA A 786 17.34 49.92 -19.43
N MET A 787 16.32 49.32 -20.04
CA MET A 787 16.14 49.30 -21.50
C MET A 787 15.89 50.70 -22.06
N ALA A 788 15.07 51.53 -21.41
CA ALA A 788 14.78 52.89 -21.85
C ALA A 788 16.03 53.79 -21.81
N PHE A 789 16.83 53.69 -20.74
CA PHE A 789 18.11 54.40 -20.62
C PHE A 789 19.11 53.95 -21.71
N SER A 790 19.18 52.65 -22.00
CA SER A 790 20.01 52.12 -23.08
C SER A 790 19.53 52.57 -24.47
N ALA A 791 18.21 52.52 -24.75
CA ALA A 791 17.63 52.96 -26.03
C ALA A 791 17.94 54.43 -26.33
N PHE A 792 17.86 55.31 -25.33
CA PHE A 792 18.27 56.71 -25.46
C PHE A 792 19.77 56.85 -25.76
N GLY A 793 20.61 56.04 -25.11
CA GLY A 793 22.04 55.95 -25.39
C GLY A 793 22.38 55.48 -26.81
N ILE A 794 21.66 54.48 -27.33
CA ILE A 794 21.75 53.99 -28.71
C ILE A 794 21.40 55.11 -29.69
N LEU A 795 20.24 55.76 -29.51
CA LEU A 795 19.78 56.86 -30.37
C LEU A 795 20.81 58.00 -30.44
N LEU A 796 21.32 58.43 -29.28
CA LEU A 796 22.35 59.47 -29.20
C LEU A 796 23.69 59.03 -29.84
N THR A 797 24.07 57.76 -29.68
CA THR A 797 25.29 57.21 -30.28
C THR A 797 25.18 57.14 -31.81
N ILE A 798 24.04 56.69 -32.34
CA ILE A 798 23.76 56.64 -33.79
C ILE A 798 23.78 58.06 -34.38
N LEU A 799 23.14 59.04 -33.73
CA LEU A 799 23.17 60.44 -34.15
C LEU A 799 24.60 60.98 -34.21
N ILE A 800 25.42 60.70 -33.19
CA ILE A 800 26.83 61.11 -33.15
C ILE A 800 27.64 60.41 -34.25
N VAL A 801 27.41 59.12 -34.52
CA VAL A 801 28.07 58.38 -35.62
C VAL A 801 27.72 59.01 -36.98
N ILE A 802 26.44 59.28 -37.25
CA ILE A 802 25.99 59.91 -38.50
C ILE A 802 26.66 61.29 -38.69
N LEU A 803 26.64 62.14 -37.66
CA LEU A 803 27.31 63.43 -37.69
C LEU A 803 28.84 63.31 -37.88
N TRP A 804 29.47 62.29 -37.28
CA TRP A 804 30.91 62.02 -37.41
C TRP A 804 31.31 61.53 -38.81
N VAL A 805 30.44 60.77 -39.49
CA VAL A 805 30.60 60.40 -40.91
C VAL A 805 30.43 61.62 -41.81
N LEU A 806 29.30 62.33 -41.70
CA LEU A 806 28.97 63.49 -42.55
C LEU A 806 29.97 64.64 -42.40
N ARG A 807 30.52 64.86 -41.20
CA ARG A 807 31.56 65.87 -40.91
C ARG A 807 32.96 65.28 -40.80
N SER A 808 33.19 64.06 -41.31
CA SER A 808 34.49 63.36 -41.26
C SER A 808 35.65 64.08 -41.97
N SER A 809 35.33 65.04 -42.84
CA SER A 809 36.26 65.91 -43.54
C SER A 809 36.79 67.08 -42.69
N THR A 810 36.14 67.42 -41.57
CA THR A 810 36.48 68.58 -40.73
C THR A 810 37.81 68.41 -39.97
N PRO A 811 38.57 69.49 -39.70
CA PRO A 811 39.86 69.37 -38.99
C PRO A 811 39.72 68.86 -37.55
N VAL A 812 38.63 69.17 -36.84
CA VAL A 812 38.36 68.65 -35.48
C VAL A 812 38.25 67.12 -35.48
N VAL A 813 37.50 66.53 -36.43
CA VAL A 813 37.38 65.06 -36.56
C VAL A 813 38.71 64.44 -36.97
N ARG A 814 39.44 65.03 -37.93
CA ARG A 814 40.76 64.53 -38.35
C ARG A 814 41.79 64.55 -37.21
N ALA A 815 41.83 65.62 -36.40
CA ALA A 815 42.76 65.75 -35.27
C ALA A 815 42.54 64.67 -34.19
N SER A 816 41.26 64.47 -33.82
CA SER A 816 40.79 63.42 -32.88
C SER A 816 41.23 62.00 -33.27
N GLY A 817 41.58 61.78 -34.55
CA GLY A 817 41.96 60.47 -35.08
C GLY A 817 40.71 59.69 -35.49
N ARG A 818 40.29 59.87 -36.75
CA ARG A 818 39.03 59.37 -37.31
C ARG A 818 38.78 57.90 -36.98
N GLU A 819 39.71 57.01 -37.34
CA GLU A 819 39.51 55.56 -37.23
C GLU A 819 39.34 55.09 -35.77
N LEU A 820 40.20 55.53 -34.85
CA LEU A 820 40.06 55.22 -33.42
C LEU A 820 38.78 55.79 -32.81
N SER A 821 38.32 56.96 -33.29
CA SER A 821 37.03 57.52 -32.86
C SER A 821 35.84 56.70 -33.38
N PHE A 822 35.93 56.04 -34.54
CA PHE A 822 34.90 55.08 -34.98
C PHE A 822 34.92 53.81 -34.14
N VAL A 823 36.07 53.17 -33.93
CA VAL A 823 36.20 51.97 -33.06
C VAL A 823 35.64 52.24 -31.66
N LEU A 824 35.93 53.42 -31.10
CA LEU A 824 35.39 53.86 -29.81
C LEU A 824 33.85 54.00 -29.82
N LEU A 825 33.26 54.58 -30.87
CA LEU A 825 31.80 54.69 -31.00
C LEU A 825 31.13 53.33 -31.20
N THR A 826 31.75 52.41 -31.95
CA THR A 826 31.29 51.02 -32.08
C THR A 826 31.30 50.29 -30.74
N GLY A 827 32.37 50.46 -29.94
CA GLY A 827 32.42 49.90 -28.58
C GLY A 827 31.33 50.46 -27.66
N ILE A 828 31.09 51.78 -27.70
CA ILE A 828 30.01 52.43 -26.93
C ILE A 828 28.63 51.89 -27.35
N LEU A 829 28.37 51.75 -28.65
CA LEU A 829 27.13 51.17 -29.18
C LEU A 829 26.95 49.72 -28.70
N MET A 830 28.02 48.91 -28.74
CA MET A 830 28.02 47.54 -28.21
C MET A 830 27.68 47.51 -26.71
N CYS A 831 28.26 48.40 -25.89
CA CYS A 831 27.94 48.46 -24.46
C CYS A 831 26.43 48.63 -24.20
N TYR A 832 25.76 49.53 -24.91
CA TYR A 832 24.31 49.71 -24.78
C TYR A 832 23.52 48.49 -25.24
N LEU A 833 23.92 47.85 -26.35
CA LEU A 833 23.26 46.64 -26.87
C LEU A 833 23.31 45.45 -25.88
N VAL A 834 24.34 45.36 -25.02
CA VAL A 834 24.41 44.32 -23.96
C VAL A 834 23.19 44.39 -23.03
N THR A 835 22.67 45.58 -22.71
CA THR A 835 21.49 45.74 -21.83
C THR A 835 20.27 44.98 -22.34
N PHE A 836 20.06 44.89 -23.65
CA PHE A 836 18.94 44.12 -24.21
C PHE A 836 19.20 42.61 -24.14
N ALA A 837 20.43 42.16 -24.44
CA ALA A 837 20.80 40.76 -24.31
C ALA A 837 20.63 40.25 -22.87
N LEU A 838 20.83 41.09 -21.85
CA LEU A 838 20.68 40.78 -20.42
C LEU A 838 19.22 40.68 -19.92
N VAL A 839 18.26 41.28 -20.64
CA VAL A 839 16.85 41.41 -20.19
C VAL A 839 15.91 40.42 -20.90
N LEU A 840 16.33 39.82 -22.02
CA LEU A 840 15.57 38.79 -22.71
C LEU A 840 15.57 37.45 -21.92
N ARG A 841 14.51 36.64 -22.07
CA ARG A 841 14.39 35.32 -21.42
C ARG A 841 15.64 34.46 -21.72
N PRO A 842 16.33 33.92 -20.71
CA PRO A 842 17.54 33.12 -20.93
C PRO A 842 17.34 31.95 -21.88
N THR A 843 18.28 31.80 -22.81
CA THR A 843 18.45 30.64 -23.70
C THR A 843 19.96 30.42 -23.86
N ASP A 844 20.40 29.22 -24.22
CA ASP A 844 21.85 28.92 -24.33
C ASP A 844 22.59 29.89 -25.27
N PHE A 845 21.95 30.27 -26.39
CA PHE A 845 22.48 31.29 -27.30
C PHE A 845 22.60 32.67 -26.62
N LEU A 846 21.57 33.13 -25.91
CA LEU A 846 21.60 34.41 -25.21
C LEU A 846 22.61 34.40 -24.05
N CYS A 847 22.72 33.30 -23.31
CA CYS A 847 23.72 33.13 -22.25
C CYS A 847 25.16 33.20 -22.81
N SER A 848 25.42 32.54 -23.95
CA SER A 848 26.70 32.66 -24.66
C SER A 848 26.95 34.09 -25.17
N LEU A 849 25.93 34.76 -25.71
CA LEU A 849 26.04 36.14 -26.21
C LEU A 849 26.31 37.15 -25.08
N GLN A 850 25.64 37.02 -23.94
CA GLN A 850 25.85 37.86 -22.74
C GLN A 850 27.28 37.73 -22.21
N ARG A 851 27.75 36.47 -22.03
CA ARG A 851 29.09 36.12 -21.52
C ARG A 851 30.20 36.64 -22.43
N PHE A 852 30.03 36.54 -23.76
CA PHE A 852 30.95 37.15 -24.72
C PHE A 852 30.91 38.68 -24.66
N SER A 853 29.73 39.27 -24.79
CA SER A 853 29.59 40.71 -25.06
C SER A 853 30.05 41.59 -23.90
N THR A 854 29.84 41.14 -22.66
CA THR A 854 30.09 41.95 -21.46
C THR A 854 31.57 42.27 -21.24
N GLY A 855 32.48 41.33 -21.49
CA GLY A 855 33.93 41.61 -21.45
C GLY A 855 34.45 42.28 -22.73
N PHE A 856 33.87 41.91 -23.88
CA PHE A 856 34.31 42.38 -25.20
C PHE A 856 34.05 43.87 -25.43
N CYS A 857 32.86 44.38 -25.10
CA CYS A 857 32.47 45.76 -25.40
C CYS A 857 33.38 46.79 -24.70
N PHE A 858 33.69 46.60 -23.42
CA PHE A 858 34.64 47.44 -22.68
C PHE A 858 36.07 47.31 -23.19
N THR A 859 36.50 46.12 -23.61
CA THR A 859 37.82 45.96 -24.21
C THR A 859 37.95 46.81 -25.48
N VAL A 860 36.94 46.82 -26.36
CA VAL A 860 36.94 47.68 -27.57
C VAL A 860 37.03 49.17 -27.19
N VAL A 861 36.25 49.62 -26.19
CA VAL A 861 36.27 51.00 -25.68
C VAL A 861 37.65 51.36 -25.12
N TYR A 862 38.18 50.61 -24.15
CA TYR A 862 39.42 50.98 -23.46
C TYR A 862 40.67 50.68 -24.28
N ALA A 863 40.67 49.72 -25.21
CA ALA A 863 41.77 49.54 -26.17
C ALA A 863 41.89 50.75 -27.13
N ALA A 864 40.76 51.28 -27.60
CA ALA A 864 40.74 52.49 -28.44
C ALA A 864 41.20 53.72 -27.65
N LEU A 865 40.75 53.87 -26.40
CA LEU A 865 41.20 54.95 -25.51
C LEU A 865 42.69 54.84 -25.15
N LEU A 866 43.19 53.65 -24.83
CA LEU A 866 44.61 53.42 -24.53
C LEU A 866 45.49 53.71 -25.74
N THR A 867 45.10 53.23 -26.93
CA THR A 867 45.82 53.52 -28.17
C THR A 867 45.86 55.02 -28.44
N LYS A 868 44.77 55.73 -28.13
CA LYS A 868 44.64 57.18 -28.31
C LYS A 868 45.43 58.01 -27.28
N THR A 869 45.45 57.64 -26.00
CA THR A 869 46.29 58.29 -24.98
C THR A 869 47.76 57.99 -25.21
N ASN A 870 48.11 56.78 -25.62
CA ASN A 870 49.47 56.38 -25.98
C ASN A 870 49.97 57.14 -27.22
N ARG A 871 49.14 57.34 -28.26
CA ARG A 871 49.44 58.26 -29.38
C ARG A 871 49.79 59.67 -28.87
N ILE A 872 48.99 60.23 -27.97
CA ILE A 872 49.23 61.56 -27.39
C ILE A 872 50.55 61.57 -26.59
N ALA A 873 50.76 60.59 -25.71
CA ALA A 873 51.98 60.46 -24.92
C ALA A 873 53.24 60.36 -25.80
N ARG A 874 53.23 59.54 -26.86
CA ARG A 874 54.35 59.41 -27.81
C ARG A 874 54.66 60.71 -28.56
N ILE A 875 53.63 61.48 -28.95
CA ILE A 875 53.82 62.79 -29.61
C ILE A 875 54.58 63.75 -28.69
N PHE A 876 54.13 63.92 -27.44
CA PHE A 876 54.74 64.87 -26.51
C PHE A 876 56.05 64.37 -25.88
N ALA A 877 56.27 63.06 -25.78
CA ALA A 877 57.57 62.50 -25.39
C ALA A 877 58.62 62.74 -26.48
N ALA A 878 58.33 62.42 -27.75
CA ALA A 878 59.25 62.67 -28.85
C ALA A 878 59.57 64.16 -29.01
N SER A 879 58.54 65.02 -28.91
CA SER A 879 58.68 66.49 -29.01
C SER A 879 59.61 67.12 -27.97
N LYS A 880 59.98 66.41 -26.88
CA LYS A 880 60.97 66.88 -25.89
C LYS A 880 62.42 66.55 -26.24
N HIS A 881 62.65 65.60 -27.14
CA HIS A 881 63.98 65.04 -27.41
C HIS A 881 64.38 65.04 -28.89
N SER A 882 63.45 65.19 -29.84
CA SER A 882 63.76 65.29 -31.27
C SER A 882 62.65 65.97 -32.08
N ALA A 883 63.04 66.68 -33.14
CA ALA A 883 62.11 67.18 -34.17
C ALA A 883 61.68 66.10 -35.18
N ARG A 884 62.30 64.90 -35.17
CA ARG A 884 61.96 63.80 -36.08
C ARG A 884 60.62 63.18 -35.66
N ARG A 885 59.71 62.96 -36.62
CA ARG A 885 58.43 62.26 -36.37
C ARG A 885 58.72 60.85 -35.80
N PRO A 886 58.21 60.47 -34.62
CA PRO A 886 58.45 59.15 -34.05
C PRO A 886 57.62 58.08 -34.77
N CYS A 887 58.05 56.83 -34.64
CA CYS A 887 57.35 55.68 -35.21
C CYS A 887 55.99 55.41 -34.52
N LEU A 888 55.17 54.53 -35.12
CA LEU A 888 53.86 54.10 -34.60
C LEU A 888 52.81 55.23 -34.46
N ILE A 889 52.93 56.32 -35.23
CA ILE A 889 51.91 57.39 -35.34
C ILE A 889 50.95 57.17 -36.52
N SER A 890 51.21 56.25 -37.45
CA SER A 890 50.32 55.98 -38.59
C SER A 890 48.95 55.43 -38.13
N PRO A 891 47.82 55.85 -38.73
CA PRO A 891 46.49 55.28 -38.42
C PRO A 891 46.45 53.75 -38.56
N LYS A 892 47.13 53.18 -39.57
CA LYS A 892 47.23 51.72 -39.75
C LYS A 892 47.92 51.06 -38.54
N SER A 893 49.03 51.63 -38.04
CA SER A 893 49.70 51.13 -36.84
C SER A 893 48.89 51.32 -35.54
N GLN A 894 48.00 52.32 -35.49
CA GLN A 894 47.10 52.52 -34.35
C GLN A 894 45.99 51.47 -34.33
N LEU A 895 45.36 51.21 -35.48
CA LEU A 895 44.37 50.13 -35.59
C LEU A 895 44.98 48.76 -35.25
N LEU A 896 46.23 48.48 -35.69
CA LEU A 896 46.93 47.24 -35.34
C LEU A 896 47.15 47.09 -33.82
N ILE A 897 47.64 48.14 -33.13
CA ILE A 897 47.80 48.13 -31.66
C ILE A 897 46.45 47.90 -30.97
N CYS A 898 45.39 48.57 -31.43
CA CYS A 898 44.05 48.40 -30.88
C CYS A 898 43.51 46.98 -31.10
N SER A 899 43.76 46.41 -32.28
CA SER A 899 43.36 45.04 -32.64
C SER A 899 44.05 43.99 -31.76
N ILE A 900 45.35 44.16 -31.46
CA ILE A 900 46.11 43.25 -30.57
C ILE A 900 45.57 43.29 -29.14
N LEU A 901 45.23 44.47 -28.62
CA LEU A 901 44.59 44.62 -27.30
C LEU A 901 43.18 43.99 -27.26
N VAL A 902 42.42 44.08 -28.36
CA VAL A 902 41.09 43.43 -28.44
C VAL A 902 41.20 41.91 -28.57
N SER A 903 42.17 41.37 -29.34
CA SER A 903 42.31 39.93 -29.54
C SER A 903 42.62 39.16 -28.25
N ILE A 904 43.30 39.80 -27.28
CA ILE A 904 43.56 39.20 -25.96
C ILE A 904 42.24 38.84 -25.24
N GLN A 905 41.25 39.73 -25.25
CA GLN A 905 39.93 39.43 -24.67
C GLN A 905 39.20 38.33 -25.44
N VAL A 906 39.32 38.29 -26.77
CA VAL A 906 38.69 37.24 -27.58
C VAL A 906 39.26 35.87 -27.22
N VAL A 907 40.58 35.74 -27.07
CA VAL A 907 41.21 34.48 -26.63
C VAL A 907 40.75 34.07 -25.23
N ILE A 908 40.71 35.00 -24.27
CA ILE A 908 40.21 34.74 -22.90
C ILE A 908 38.78 34.20 -22.93
N VAL A 909 37.89 34.82 -23.69
CA VAL A 909 36.48 34.40 -23.79
C VAL A 909 36.31 33.06 -24.50
N VAL A 910 37.06 32.81 -25.59
CA VAL A 910 37.00 31.52 -26.32
C VAL A 910 37.47 30.37 -25.43
N VAL A 911 38.61 30.53 -24.74
CA VAL A 911 39.09 29.51 -23.77
C VAL A 911 38.07 29.28 -22.66
N TRP A 912 37.46 30.35 -22.14
CA TRP A 912 36.48 30.24 -21.07
C TRP A 912 35.15 29.59 -21.51
N GLN A 913 34.72 29.78 -22.77
CA GLN A 913 33.53 29.13 -23.33
C GLN A 913 33.79 27.64 -23.66
N LEU A 914 35.02 27.28 -24.06
CA LEU A 914 35.41 25.88 -24.27
C LEU A 914 35.52 25.09 -22.95
N ALA A 915 36.03 25.72 -21.89
CA ALA A 915 36.15 25.11 -20.57
C ALA A 915 34.81 25.03 -19.80
N SER A 916 33.87 25.93 -20.07
CA SER A 916 32.53 25.98 -19.46
C SER A 916 31.55 26.58 -20.47
N PRO A 917 30.75 25.76 -21.18
CA PRO A 917 29.78 26.28 -22.14
C PRO A 917 28.62 26.95 -21.40
N ALA A 918 28.39 28.23 -21.69
CA ALA A 918 27.27 28.98 -21.14
C ALA A 918 25.93 28.36 -21.53
N ARG A 919 25.13 28.00 -20.52
CA ARG A 919 23.80 27.39 -20.67
C ARG A 919 22.76 28.09 -19.80
N ALA A 920 21.50 27.98 -20.19
CA ALA A 920 20.36 28.31 -19.32
C ALA A 920 20.05 27.09 -18.41
N ILE A 921 19.85 27.35 -17.12
CA ILE A 921 19.58 26.33 -16.11
C ILE A 921 18.43 26.77 -15.19
N HIS A 922 17.74 25.78 -14.62
CA HIS A 922 16.78 26.01 -13.54
C HIS A 922 17.53 25.98 -12.20
N HIS A 923 17.40 27.07 -11.45
CA HIS A 923 18.00 27.25 -10.13
C HIS A 923 16.90 27.35 -9.07
N TYR A 924 16.94 26.46 -8.08
CA TYR A 924 15.93 26.33 -7.03
C TYR A 924 16.52 26.80 -5.69
N PRO A 925 16.47 28.11 -5.35
CA PRO A 925 17.00 28.63 -4.09
C PRO A 925 16.17 28.22 -2.86
N THR A 926 14.87 27.95 -3.06
CA THR A 926 13.96 27.40 -2.06
C THR A 926 13.24 26.17 -2.64
N ARG A 927 12.35 25.54 -1.85
CA ARG A 927 11.46 24.48 -2.33
C ARG A 927 10.38 24.99 -3.31
N GLU A 928 10.08 26.29 -3.29
CA GLU A 928 8.93 26.90 -3.95
C GLU A 928 9.32 27.82 -5.13
N ASP A 929 10.60 28.18 -5.25
CA ASP A 929 11.17 28.98 -6.36
C ASP A 929 11.72 28.11 -7.50
N ASN A 930 11.31 28.38 -8.74
CA ASN A 930 11.93 27.84 -9.97
C ASN A 930 12.49 28.99 -10.82
N MET A 931 13.78 29.34 -10.66
CA MET A 931 14.38 30.46 -11.38
C MET A 931 15.11 30.02 -12.65
N LEU A 932 14.68 30.50 -13.83
CA LEU A 932 15.41 30.28 -15.09
C LEU A 932 16.50 31.35 -15.26
N VAL A 933 17.76 30.93 -15.20
CA VAL A 933 18.95 31.81 -15.22
C VAL A 933 20.05 31.23 -16.10
N CYS A 934 20.96 32.07 -16.60
CA CYS A 934 22.21 31.56 -17.15
C CYS A 934 23.12 31.06 -16.01
N ASP A 935 23.70 29.88 -16.18
CA ASP A 935 24.64 29.21 -15.26
C ASP A 935 25.68 30.19 -14.66
N SER A 936 26.27 31.01 -15.52
CA SER A 936 27.31 31.99 -15.16
C SER A 936 26.85 33.14 -14.25
N TYR A 937 25.56 33.23 -13.88
CA TYR A 937 25.06 34.15 -12.85
C TYR A 937 24.90 33.51 -11.47
N VAL A 938 24.90 32.17 -11.35
CA VAL A 938 24.79 31.55 -10.03
C VAL A 938 26.09 31.82 -9.25
N ASP A 939 27.22 31.46 -9.86
CA ASP A 939 28.55 31.59 -9.28
C ASP A 939 29.19 32.99 -9.40
N ALA A 940 30.26 33.21 -8.63
CA ALA A 940 31.18 34.34 -8.80
C ALA A 940 31.98 34.31 -10.12
N SER A 941 31.84 33.27 -10.93
CA SER A 941 32.58 33.04 -12.19
C SER A 941 32.43 34.20 -13.18
N TYR A 942 31.28 34.91 -13.18
CA TYR A 942 31.04 36.07 -14.02
C TYR A 942 32.11 37.17 -13.91
N THR A 943 32.74 37.31 -12.74
CA THR A 943 33.76 38.34 -12.47
C THR A 943 34.99 38.22 -13.38
N ILE A 944 35.27 37.02 -13.91
CA ILE A 944 36.34 36.75 -14.88
C ILE A 944 36.17 37.62 -16.15
N ALA A 945 34.93 37.88 -16.58
CA ALA A 945 34.63 38.71 -17.76
C ALA A 945 35.19 40.14 -17.66
N PHE A 946 35.29 40.68 -16.44
CA PHE A 946 35.71 42.07 -16.19
C PHE A 946 37.20 42.22 -15.88
N PHE A 947 37.94 41.15 -15.60
CA PHE A 947 39.33 41.22 -15.14
C PHE A 947 40.25 42.00 -16.10
N TYR A 948 40.29 41.62 -17.37
CA TYR A 948 41.12 42.30 -18.38
C TYR A 948 40.62 43.72 -18.72
N PRO A 949 39.30 43.98 -18.88
CA PRO A 949 38.77 45.36 -18.92
C PRO A 949 39.21 46.25 -17.76
N VAL A 950 39.23 45.75 -16.52
CA VAL A 950 39.70 46.51 -15.34
C VAL A 950 41.21 46.80 -15.44
N VAL A 951 42.03 45.84 -15.88
CA VAL A 951 43.46 46.09 -16.16
C VAL A 951 43.64 47.19 -17.21
N LEU A 952 42.85 47.17 -18.30
CA LEU A 952 42.87 48.23 -19.31
C LEU A 952 42.45 49.59 -18.73
N ILE A 953 41.44 49.66 -17.86
CA ILE A 953 41.01 50.89 -17.17
C ILE A 953 42.13 51.46 -16.30
N VAL A 954 42.82 50.62 -15.51
CA VAL A 954 43.95 51.03 -14.67
C VAL A 954 45.09 51.60 -15.54
N VAL A 955 45.49 50.88 -16.59
CA VAL A 955 46.55 51.33 -17.51
C VAL A 955 46.15 52.62 -18.23
N CYS A 956 44.90 52.75 -18.71
CA CYS A 956 44.38 53.99 -19.30
C CYS A 956 44.44 55.17 -18.31
N THR A 957 44.15 54.92 -17.04
CA THR A 957 44.18 55.95 -15.98
C THR A 957 45.61 56.41 -15.70
N VAL A 958 46.58 55.50 -15.66
CA VAL A 958 48.01 55.86 -15.57
C VAL A 958 48.44 56.73 -16.76
N TYR A 959 48.09 56.35 -17.99
CA TYR A 959 48.39 57.17 -19.18
C TYR A 959 47.67 58.52 -19.18
N ALA A 960 46.46 58.62 -18.62
CA ALA A 960 45.75 59.88 -18.43
C ALA A 960 46.46 60.80 -17.40
N VAL A 961 46.94 60.23 -16.28
CA VAL A 961 47.72 60.97 -15.28
C VAL A 961 49.06 61.45 -15.84
N LEU A 962 49.72 60.65 -16.69
CA LEU A 962 50.96 61.04 -17.37
C LEU A 962 50.72 62.17 -18.41
N THR A 963 49.60 62.15 -19.11
CA THR A 963 49.25 63.16 -20.14
C THR A 963 48.63 64.45 -19.59
N ARG A 964 48.31 64.53 -18.28
CA ARG A 964 47.70 65.72 -17.65
C ARG A 964 48.53 67.01 -17.67
N LYS A 965 49.85 66.92 -17.91
CA LYS A 965 50.78 68.07 -17.96
C LYS A 965 50.99 68.64 -19.38
N ILE A 966 50.15 68.24 -20.34
CA ILE A 966 50.18 68.75 -21.73
C ILE A 966 49.47 70.12 -21.79
N PRO A 967 50.03 71.14 -22.47
CA PRO A 967 49.45 72.49 -22.50
C PRO A 967 48.08 72.55 -23.19
N GLU A 968 47.24 73.48 -22.73
CA GLU A 968 45.79 73.54 -23.02
C GLU A 968 45.39 73.76 -24.49
N ALA A 969 46.35 74.04 -25.37
CA ALA A 969 46.14 74.02 -26.83
C ALA A 969 45.59 72.66 -27.34
N PHE A 970 45.80 71.57 -26.58
CA PHE A 970 45.19 70.26 -26.82
C PHE A 970 44.26 69.83 -25.67
N ASN A 971 43.17 70.58 -25.46
CA ASN A 971 42.12 70.29 -24.46
C ASN A 971 41.57 68.85 -24.42
N GLU A 972 41.77 68.04 -25.47
CA GLU A 972 41.34 66.63 -25.54
C GLU A 972 41.91 65.76 -24.40
N SER A 973 43.12 66.03 -23.88
CA SER A 973 43.71 65.26 -22.76
C SER A 973 42.91 65.42 -21.45
N LYS A 974 42.41 66.63 -21.18
CA LYS A 974 41.62 66.98 -19.99
C LYS A 974 40.31 66.20 -19.93
N TYR A 975 39.62 66.10 -21.08
CA TYR A 975 38.39 65.32 -21.22
C TYR A 975 38.64 63.81 -21.07
N ILE A 976 39.75 63.28 -21.59
CA ILE A 976 40.11 61.87 -21.39
C ILE A 976 40.41 61.57 -19.91
N GLY A 977 41.14 62.45 -19.22
CA GLY A 977 41.36 62.33 -17.78
C GLY A 977 40.05 62.28 -16.98
N PHE A 978 39.15 63.23 -17.23
CA PHE A 978 37.84 63.27 -16.59
C PHE A 978 36.99 62.01 -16.88
N THR A 979 37.06 61.48 -18.10
CA THR A 979 36.40 60.22 -18.49
C THR A 979 36.94 59.04 -17.67
N MET A 980 38.27 58.92 -17.57
CA MET A 980 38.89 57.81 -16.83
C MET A 980 38.63 57.89 -15.32
N TYR A 981 38.74 59.07 -14.70
CA TYR A 981 38.46 59.20 -13.27
C TYR A 981 36.99 58.87 -12.93
N THR A 982 36.05 59.35 -13.75
CA THR A 982 34.62 59.04 -13.57
C THR A 982 34.32 57.55 -13.78
N THR A 983 34.97 56.93 -14.78
CA THR A 983 34.91 55.48 -15.04
C THR A 983 35.35 54.68 -13.81
N CYS A 984 36.48 55.01 -13.20
CA CYS A 984 37.00 54.30 -12.03
C CYS A 984 36.04 54.35 -10.84
N VAL A 985 35.39 55.49 -10.59
CA VAL A 985 34.39 55.63 -9.51
C VAL A 985 33.18 54.70 -9.74
N ILE A 986 32.67 54.61 -10.97
CA ILE A 986 31.54 53.74 -11.32
C ILE A 986 31.89 52.26 -11.09
N TRP A 987 33.05 51.81 -11.57
CA TRP A 987 33.45 50.40 -11.41
C TRP A 987 33.77 50.03 -9.96
N LEU A 988 34.36 50.92 -9.17
CA LEU A 988 34.59 50.70 -7.74
C LEU A 988 33.27 50.60 -6.95
N ALA A 989 32.22 51.33 -7.36
CA ALA A 989 30.89 51.23 -6.75
C ALA A 989 30.13 49.96 -7.18
N PHE A 990 30.36 49.45 -8.39
CA PHE A 990 29.68 48.25 -8.91
C PHE A 990 30.08 46.96 -8.18
N VAL A 991 31.36 46.78 -7.84
CA VAL A 991 31.87 45.55 -7.21
C VAL A 991 31.10 45.16 -5.92
N PRO A 992 30.93 46.04 -4.90
CA PRO A 992 30.16 45.69 -3.71
C PRO A 992 28.66 45.49 -4.00
N LEU A 993 28.09 46.23 -4.97
CA LEU A 993 26.68 46.09 -5.36
C LEU A 993 26.39 44.73 -6.01
N TYR A 994 27.30 44.23 -6.84
CA TYR A 994 27.18 42.93 -7.49
C TYR A 994 27.16 41.76 -6.49
N PHE A 995 28.05 41.79 -5.48
CA PHE A 995 28.06 40.77 -4.44
C PHE A 995 26.92 40.93 -3.42
N GLY A 996 26.56 42.17 -3.07
CA GLY A 996 25.44 42.44 -2.15
C GLY A 996 24.06 42.03 -2.70
N THR A 997 23.93 41.85 -4.02
CA THR A 997 22.69 41.41 -4.69
C THR A 997 22.67 39.91 -5.03
N ALA A 998 23.60 39.11 -4.48
CA ALA A 998 23.72 37.68 -4.79
C ALA A 998 22.43 36.87 -4.59
N SER A 999 21.66 37.17 -3.53
CA SER A 999 20.38 36.52 -3.20
C SER A 999 19.23 36.85 -4.18
N HIS A 1000 19.32 37.94 -4.94
CA HIS A 1000 18.24 38.43 -5.80
C HIS A 1000 18.75 38.61 -7.24
N VAL A 1001 18.80 37.50 -7.98
CA VAL A 1001 19.34 37.44 -9.36
C VAL A 1001 18.76 38.52 -10.29
N PRO A 1002 17.44 38.84 -10.29
CA PRO A 1002 16.88 39.91 -11.13
C PRO A 1002 17.47 41.31 -10.84
N LEU A 1003 17.73 41.63 -9.57
CA LEU A 1003 18.35 42.90 -9.17
C LEU A 1003 19.84 42.94 -9.55
N ARG A 1004 20.54 41.80 -9.41
CA ARG A 1004 21.95 41.65 -9.80
C ARG A 1004 22.17 41.82 -11.30
N VAL A 1005 21.30 41.23 -12.13
CA VAL A 1005 21.34 41.41 -13.60
C VAL A 1005 20.98 42.85 -13.99
N THR A 1006 19.95 43.44 -13.37
CA THR A 1006 19.50 44.80 -13.74
C THR A 1006 20.51 45.88 -13.32
N SER A 1007 21.07 45.82 -12.12
CA SER A 1007 22.10 46.76 -11.64
C SER A 1007 23.37 46.72 -12.50
N MET A 1008 23.76 45.55 -12.99
CA MET A 1008 24.83 45.39 -13.98
C MET A 1008 24.46 46.06 -15.31
N ALA A 1009 23.27 45.83 -15.86
CA ALA A 1009 22.83 46.43 -17.12
C ALA A 1009 22.81 47.98 -17.07
N VAL A 1010 22.38 48.56 -15.94
CA VAL A 1010 22.42 50.01 -15.69
C VAL A 1010 23.87 50.52 -15.58
N THR A 1011 24.73 49.81 -14.84
CA THR A 1011 26.17 50.16 -14.69
C THR A 1011 26.87 50.20 -16.06
N ILE A 1012 26.60 49.22 -16.91
CA ILE A 1012 27.18 49.13 -18.26
C ILE A 1012 26.77 50.34 -19.11
N SER A 1013 25.48 50.66 -19.13
CA SER A 1013 24.93 51.82 -19.85
C SER A 1013 25.43 53.16 -19.28
N LEU A 1014 25.66 53.26 -17.96
CA LEU A 1014 26.20 54.46 -17.32
C LEU A 1014 27.66 54.73 -17.71
N SER A 1015 28.50 53.69 -17.73
CA SER A 1015 29.90 53.75 -18.15
C SER A 1015 30.03 54.17 -19.64
N ALA A 1016 29.17 53.62 -20.50
CA ALA A 1016 29.07 54.03 -21.90
C ALA A 1016 28.66 55.51 -22.04
N SER A 1017 27.65 55.94 -21.26
CA SER A 1017 27.13 57.32 -21.27
C SER A 1017 28.17 58.35 -20.81
N VAL A 1018 28.96 58.03 -19.79
CA VAL A 1018 30.10 58.88 -19.36
C VAL A 1018 31.12 59.03 -20.49
N THR A 1019 31.47 57.93 -21.16
CA THR A 1019 32.44 57.94 -22.26
C THR A 1019 31.95 58.79 -23.44
N LEU A 1020 30.67 58.66 -23.81
CA LEU A 1020 30.04 59.43 -24.88
C LEU A 1020 29.97 60.93 -24.54
N ALA A 1021 29.43 61.26 -23.36
CA ALA A 1021 29.24 62.64 -22.92
C ALA A 1021 30.58 63.39 -22.72
N CYS A 1022 31.60 62.75 -22.16
CA CYS A 1022 32.86 63.42 -21.85
C CYS A 1022 33.77 63.61 -23.09
N LEU A 1023 33.75 62.69 -24.06
CA LEU A 1023 34.71 62.68 -25.17
C LEU A 1023 34.16 63.20 -26.50
N PHE A 1024 32.84 63.12 -26.71
CA PHE A 1024 32.20 63.50 -27.97
C PHE A 1024 31.33 64.75 -27.84
N ALA A 1025 30.61 64.96 -26.74
CA ALA A 1025 29.77 66.17 -26.59
C ALA A 1025 30.54 67.50 -26.74
N PRO A 1026 31.77 67.68 -26.18
CA PRO A 1026 32.56 68.90 -26.41
C PRO A 1026 32.94 69.13 -27.88
N LYS A 1027 33.01 68.05 -28.69
CA LYS A 1027 33.33 68.11 -30.12
C LYS A 1027 32.08 68.32 -30.96
N MET A 1028 30.95 67.72 -30.58
CA MET A 1028 29.65 68.00 -31.20
C MET A 1028 29.27 69.46 -31.01
N TYR A 1029 29.49 70.02 -29.81
CA TYR A 1029 29.31 71.45 -29.53
C TYR A 1029 30.12 72.34 -30.49
N ILE A 1030 31.41 72.04 -30.70
CA ILE A 1030 32.25 72.79 -31.66
C ILE A 1030 31.80 72.56 -33.12
N ILE A 1031 31.37 71.36 -33.48
CA ILE A 1031 31.00 71.02 -34.87
C ILE A 1031 29.62 71.58 -35.27
N LEU A 1032 28.70 71.74 -34.31
CA LEU A 1032 27.33 72.20 -34.56
C LEU A 1032 27.09 73.68 -34.24
N ILE A 1033 27.64 74.20 -33.13
CA ILE A 1033 27.32 75.54 -32.61
C ILE A 1033 28.44 76.54 -32.88
N HIS A 1034 29.71 76.09 -32.98
CA HIS A 1034 30.88 76.95 -33.19
C HIS A 1034 31.72 76.57 -34.43
N PRO A 1035 31.13 76.58 -35.65
CA PRO A 1035 31.85 76.21 -36.88
C PRO A 1035 33.06 77.11 -37.18
N GLU A 1036 33.10 78.34 -36.69
CA GLU A 1036 34.24 79.26 -36.80
C GLU A 1036 35.49 78.77 -36.03
N ARG A 1037 35.30 77.90 -35.04
CA ARG A 1037 36.40 77.21 -34.32
C ARG A 1037 36.88 75.94 -35.04
N ASN A 1038 36.24 75.55 -36.15
CA ASN A 1038 36.55 74.36 -36.93
C ASN A 1038 37.53 74.63 -38.08
N VAL A 1039 38.52 75.51 -37.87
CA VAL A 1039 39.46 76.00 -38.90
C VAL A 1039 40.92 75.78 -38.46
N ARG A 1040 41.77 75.35 -39.40
CA ARG A 1040 43.14 74.87 -39.12
C ARG A 1040 44.10 75.91 -38.52
N ALA A 1041 43.86 77.21 -38.77
CA ALA A 1041 44.71 78.29 -38.28
C ALA A 1041 44.67 78.44 -36.74
N ASN A 1042 43.48 78.32 -36.14
CA ASN A 1042 43.27 78.53 -34.70
C ASN A 1042 43.81 77.39 -33.80
N MET A 1043 44.51 76.41 -34.38
CA MET A 1043 45.19 75.33 -33.65
C MET A 1043 46.72 75.54 -33.52
N MET A 1044 47.31 76.56 -34.15
CA MET A 1044 48.78 76.79 -34.14
C MET A 1044 49.22 78.27 -34.17
N THR A 1045 48.78 79.08 -33.21
CA THR A 1045 49.33 80.44 -32.95
C THR A 1045 49.16 80.81 -31.45
N SER A 1046 49.91 81.74 -30.86
CA SER A 1046 51.32 82.12 -31.02
C SER A 1046 51.70 83.05 -29.84
N LYS A 1047 52.58 82.64 -28.92
CA LYS A 1047 52.91 83.47 -27.75
C LYS A 1047 54.34 83.32 -27.22
N TRP A 1048 55.31 83.67 -28.07
CA TRP A 1048 56.68 84.02 -27.67
C TRP A 1048 57.15 85.25 -28.46
N ARG A 1049 56.94 86.43 -27.88
CA ARG A 1049 57.65 87.68 -28.19
C ARG A 1049 57.71 88.49 -26.90
N GLY A 1050 58.92 88.80 -26.43
CA GLY A 1050 59.10 89.49 -25.15
C GLY A 1050 60.49 89.33 -24.54
N SER A 1051 61.52 89.91 -25.17
CA SER A 1051 62.52 90.75 -24.47
C SER A 1051 63.38 91.51 -25.50
N HIS A 1052 64.22 92.43 -25.01
CA HIS A 1052 65.07 93.32 -25.80
C HIS A 1052 66.40 92.69 -26.27
N GLY A 1053 67.10 93.33 -27.21
CA GLY A 1053 68.54 93.11 -27.41
C GLY A 1053 69.05 93.42 -28.83
N ARG A 1054 69.86 94.46 -28.97
CA ARG A 1054 70.54 94.91 -30.20
C ARG A 1054 71.34 93.80 -30.91
N GLY A 1055 71.37 93.79 -32.25
CA GLY A 1055 72.48 93.17 -33.01
C GLY A 1055 72.15 92.59 -34.40
N ALA A 1056 72.42 93.37 -35.45
CA ALA A 1056 72.54 92.98 -36.86
C ALA A 1056 71.31 92.33 -37.58
N ALA A 1057 71.28 92.55 -38.90
CA ALA A 1057 70.35 92.02 -39.91
C ALA A 1057 71.17 91.78 -41.20
N PRO A 1058 70.60 91.33 -42.34
CA PRO A 1058 69.28 90.69 -42.61
C PRO A 1058 69.47 89.18 -42.92
N GLY A 1059 68.46 88.38 -43.27
CA GLY A 1059 67.07 88.67 -43.62
C GLY A 1059 66.79 88.44 -45.11
N ALA A 1060 66.58 87.18 -45.51
CA ALA A 1060 66.12 86.81 -46.85
C ALA A 1060 64.85 85.96 -46.73
N VAL A 1061 63.75 86.43 -47.33
CA VAL A 1061 62.44 85.77 -47.35
C VAL A 1061 62.12 85.36 -48.78
N CYS A 1062 61.58 84.15 -48.96
CA CYS A 1062 60.76 83.84 -50.13
C CYS A 1062 59.61 82.92 -49.75
N ALA A 1063 58.41 83.26 -50.22
CA ALA A 1063 57.21 82.45 -50.07
C ALA A 1063 56.36 82.57 -51.35
N ALA A 1064 56.04 81.44 -51.95
CA ALA A 1064 54.99 81.24 -52.96
C ALA A 1064 54.45 79.80 -52.76
N LEU A 1065 53.16 79.52 -52.61
CA LEU A 1065 51.96 79.88 -53.38
C LEU A 1065 51.77 79.03 -54.66
N VAL A 1066 50.65 78.29 -54.65
CA VAL A 1066 49.71 77.96 -55.74
C VAL A 1066 50.28 77.69 -57.15
N GLY A 1067 49.94 76.53 -57.73
CA GLY A 1067 50.21 76.21 -59.14
C GLY A 1067 48.95 75.93 -59.96
N ALA A 1068 49.07 75.94 -61.30
CA ALA A 1068 48.11 75.41 -62.27
C ALA A 1068 48.72 75.34 -63.70
N ALA A 1069 48.08 74.56 -64.59
CA ALA A 1069 48.14 74.63 -66.07
C ALA A 1069 49.45 74.14 -66.78
N PRO A 1070 49.45 73.95 -68.13
CA PRO A 1070 48.54 73.05 -68.86
C PRO A 1070 49.17 72.24 -70.05
N LEU A 1071 48.41 71.24 -70.55
CA LEU A 1071 48.22 70.73 -71.95
C LEU A 1071 49.31 70.82 -73.06
N PRO A 1072 49.34 69.84 -73.99
CA PRO A 1072 48.58 70.01 -75.26
C PRO A 1072 47.80 68.78 -75.80
N ARG A 1073 46.98 69.05 -76.81
CA ARG A 1073 46.16 68.16 -77.71
C ARG A 1073 46.71 68.28 -79.15
N PRO A 1074 46.16 67.64 -80.22
CA PRO A 1074 45.04 66.67 -80.34
C PRO A 1074 45.59 65.24 -80.65
N ALA A 1075 44.95 64.25 -81.30
CA ALA A 1075 43.66 64.00 -81.97
C ALA A 1075 43.30 62.47 -81.80
N THR A 1076 42.33 61.78 -82.43
CA THR A 1076 41.28 62.05 -83.45
C THR A 1076 40.06 61.11 -83.19
N THR A 1077 39.21 60.85 -84.19
CA THR A 1077 38.18 59.77 -84.28
C THR A 1077 38.26 59.15 -85.70
N PRO A 1078 37.57 58.05 -86.08
CA PRO A 1078 36.54 57.24 -85.36
C PRO A 1078 36.68 55.68 -85.46
N SER A 1079 35.62 54.99 -85.00
CA SER A 1079 35.01 53.72 -85.49
C SER A 1079 35.60 52.29 -85.25
N THR A 1080 34.73 51.47 -84.62
CA THR A 1080 34.33 50.05 -84.93
C THR A 1080 35.21 48.81 -84.64
N ASP A 1081 34.62 47.94 -83.79
CA ASP A 1081 34.33 46.50 -83.97
C ASP A 1081 35.31 45.34 -83.63
N PHE A 1082 34.80 44.49 -82.72
CA PHE A 1082 34.76 43.02 -82.64
C PHE A 1082 36.01 42.10 -82.76
N SER A 1083 36.14 41.25 -81.73
CA SER A 1083 36.37 39.77 -81.77
C SER A 1083 37.77 39.12 -81.63
N THR A 1084 37.78 38.12 -80.72
CA THR A 1084 38.44 36.79 -80.77
C THR A 1084 39.97 36.55 -80.66
N ILE A 1085 40.28 35.55 -79.80
CA ILE A 1085 41.22 34.40 -79.98
C ILE A 1085 42.74 34.53 -79.62
N ASP A 1086 43.11 33.68 -78.65
CA ASP A 1086 44.31 32.85 -78.43
C ASP A 1086 45.79 33.29 -78.62
N ALA A 1087 46.52 33.13 -77.50
CA ALA A 1087 47.74 32.30 -77.29
C ALA A 1087 49.14 32.63 -77.90
N GLU A 1088 50.16 32.22 -77.12
CA GLU A 1088 51.55 31.84 -77.51
C GLU A 1088 52.50 32.97 -78.05
N ARG A 1089 53.85 32.94 -77.90
CA ARG A 1089 54.83 32.15 -77.10
C ARG A 1089 56.23 32.80 -77.21
N SER A 1090 57.23 32.27 -76.47
CA SER A 1090 58.71 32.35 -76.68
C SER A 1090 59.43 33.63 -76.19
N THR A 1091 60.71 33.67 -75.74
CA THR A 1091 61.75 32.70 -75.29
C THR A 1091 62.86 33.52 -74.57
N SER A 1092 63.83 33.05 -73.77
CA SER A 1092 64.23 31.75 -73.15
C SER A 1092 64.86 32.07 -71.76
N THR A 1093 66.05 31.71 -71.20
CA THR A 1093 67.24 30.79 -71.34
C THR A 1093 68.06 30.97 -70.02
N ASP A 1094 68.89 30.07 -69.46
CA ASP A 1094 69.25 28.67 -69.76
C ASP A 1094 69.86 27.91 -68.53
N ARG A 1095 70.06 26.59 -68.71
CA ARG A 1095 71.03 25.55 -68.20
C ARG A 1095 72.21 25.88 -67.22
N GLN A 1096 72.87 24.96 -66.47
CA GLN A 1096 72.90 23.47 -66.18
C GLN A 1096 73.85 23.23 -64.94
N VAL A 1097 74.10 22.07 -64.26
CA VAL A 1097 73.48 20.72 -64.03
C VAL A 1097 73.86 20.18 -62.60
N GLN A 1098 74.46 19.04 -62.18
CA GLN A 1098 75.10 17.82 -62.77
C GLN A 1098 75.26 16.66 -61.73
N THR A 1099 74.71 15.45 -61.97
CA THR A 1099 75.12 14.03 -61.60
C THR A 1099 75.46 13.60 -60.13
N ASP A 1100 75.47 12.34 -59.64
CA ASP A 1100 74.96 10.94 -59.92
C ASP A 1100 75.54 10.02 -58.76
N ASP A 1101 75.32 8.71 -58.52
CA ASP A 1101 74.26 7.66 -58.68
C ASP A 1101 74.70 6.38 -57.85
N LEU A 1102 73.89 5.30 -57.76
CA LEU A 1102 74.19 3.84 -57.57
C LEU A 1102 73.37 3.04 -56.50
N ASN A 1103 73.35 1.71 -56.64
CA ASN A 1103 72.40 0.67 -56.08
C ASN A 1103 73.21 -0.63 -55.70
N PRO A 1104 72.70 -1.81 -55.19
CA PRO A 1104 71.38 -2.22 -54.63
C PRO A 1104 71.42 -3.13 -53.33
N SER A 1105 70.26 -3.75 -53.00
CA SER A 1105 69.81 -4.77 -51.99
C SER A 1105 70.75 -5.90 -51.46
N PRO A 1106 70.36 -6.81 -50.49
CA PRO A 1106 69.09 -7.03 -49.74
C PRO A 1106 69.18 -7.38 -48.20
N ASN A 1107 68.03 -7.83 -47.62
CA ASN A 1107 67.76 -8.66 -46.40
C ASN A 1107 67.49 -8.06 -45.00
N ASN A 1108 66.26 -8.34 -44.48
CA ASN A 1108 65.74 -8.61 -43.11
C ASN A 1108 66.37 -7.93 -41.86
N GLN A 1109 65.60 -7.48 -40.85
CA GLN A 1109 64.60 -8.28 -40.11
C GLN A 1109 63.56 -7.47 -39.27
N GLU A 1110 62.35 -8.04 -39.15
CA GLU A 1110 61.28 -7.88 -38.14
C GLU A 1110 60.29 -6.66 -38.02
N ARG A 1111 59.00 -7.05 -37.98
CA ARG A 1111 57.81 -6.52 -37.25
C ARG A 1111 57.29 -5.10 -37.59
N ASN A 1112 56.19 -5.02 -38.33
CA ASN A 1112 54.77 -4.95 -37.85
C ASN A 1112 54.39 -3.56 -37.29
N GLY A 1113 53.40 -2.80 -37.81
CA GLY A 1113 52.34 -3.09 -38.80
C GLY A 1113 50.94 -3.00 -38.15
N LEU A 1114 49.87 -2.52 -38.79
CA LEU A 1114 49.69 -1.96 -40.14
C LEU A 1114 48.57 -0.87 -40.11
N CYS A 1115 48.19 -0.29 -41.27
CA CYS A 1115 47.24 0.82 -41.36
C CYS A 1115 46.13 0.59 -42.43
N LEU A 1116 45.22 1.58 -42.55
CA LEU A 1116 44.35 1.90 -43.71
C LEU A 1116 43.05 1.09 -43.94
N ASP A 1117 41.92 1.74 -43.62
CA ASP A 1117 41.00 2.43 -44.55
C ASP A 1117 40.28 1.69 -45.73
N ALA A 1118 39.16 2.27 -46.13
CA ALA A 1118 38.42 2.14 -47.41
C ALA A 1118 37.64 0.84 -47.74
N ASN A 1119 36.35 0.86 -47.37
CA ASN A 1119 35.16 0.43 -48.15
C ASN A 1119 35.15 -0.89 -48.95
N LYS A 1120 34.15 -1.75 -48.66
CA LYS A 1120 33.67 -2.76 -49.62
C LYS A 1120 32.17 -3.05 -49.53
N LEU A 1121 31.43 -2.50 -50.50
CA LEU A 1121 30.12 -2.90 -51.10
C LEU A 1121 28.95 -3.39 -50.21
N ALA A 1122 27.74 -2.97 -50.60
CA ALA A 1122 26.51 -3.04 -49.81
C ALA A 1122 25.62 -4.26 -50.11
N GLU A 1123 24.72 -4.59 -49.17
CA GLU A 1123 23.38 -5.10 -49.48
C GLU A 1123 22.33 -4.71 -48.40
N ILE A 1124 21.16 -4.28 -48.89
CA ILE A 1124 19.78 -4.39 -48.35
C ILE A 1124 19.48 -4.01 -46.86
N ALA A 1125 18.66 -2.96 -46.72
CA ALA A 1125 17.63 -2.61 -45.70
C ALA A 1125 17.75 -3.06 -44.21
N GLY A 1126 17.41 -2.22 -43.22
CA GLY A 1126 16.94 -0.82 -43.24
C GLY A 1126 16.16 -0.44 -41.97
N GLY A 1127 15.85 0.85 -41.77
CA GLY A 1127 14.86 1.32 -40.80
C GLY A 1127 15.33 1.63 -39.36
N LEU A 1128 15.62 2.92 -39.11
CA LEU A 1128 15.38 3.60 -37.82
C LEU A 1128 13.85 3.74 -37.56
N PRO A 1129 13.33 4.13 -36.36
CA PRO A 1129 13.99 4.96 -35.33
C PRO A 1129 13.67 4.66 -33.84
N ALA A 1130 14.14 5.57 -32.98
CA ALA A 1130 13.64 5.96 -31.65
C ALA A 1130 13.86 4.98 -30.49
#